data_AF-A0A4T0I199-F1
#
_entry.id   AF-A0A4T0I199-F1
#
_cell.length_a   1.000
_cell.length_b   1.000
_cell.length_c   1.000
_cell.angle_alpha   90.00
_cell.angle_beta   90.00
_cell.angle_gamma   90.00
#
_symmetry.space_group_name_H-M   'P 1'
#
loop_
_entity.id
_entity.type
_entity.pdbx_description
1 polymer ?
#
loop_
_entity_poly.entity_id
_entity_poly.type
_entity_poly.pdbx_seq_one_letter_code
_entity_poly.pdbx_strand_id
1 'polypeptide(L)'
;MSTTVPTLQKIEQPETILKKRKQDNKAREEKLAKAADAKKAQQAKRKVIFKRAEQYVKEYRIREAEEVRLKRVARANGDFYVQPQPKVYFAIRLRGVSNIAPKPRKVMQLLRLLKINSGVFIKVNRATEQMLKMVEPYVAYGEPNLKSIRELIYKRGYGKVNKQRIPLQDNSIIEKELGQYDILSIEDCIHEVATAGPHFKQVTNFLWPFHLSSANGGYRPRKLLHFVEGGDVGNREKFVNDLIPCSGTYSNLNSLATAISRATFSYQGVEALNLKLSKCKGLLKGVVQYEQVQDAGCAFNDTYHVSGIDVDTIIGIHPWERQFKQKVVLDVSVPGTDYSHILLLIENLINFLQNSSYHVLEHLALDAAKLAVVQLAHPSITIKAAKPSALTFADSASVQVTRTAADYNVSPNVLEDHPRTTTAVLSLGSNLGNKKAHIHSALSQLEKRGVGNVVDTSHLYATAPMYVHDQPAFLNGVCKITTALHPHTLLDSLKEIERDLGRDMEGQVKGPRPIDLDILLYGEECVHTDTLRVPHAGMRERAFVLRPLADILPNYTPITHSLTTTQALQRIGDGDNAVQLVLPVGDRLFSLRGRRWVMAILNCTPDSFSDGGLNFTLEDALANATRMVQEGADILDVGGMSTRPNAPDVSAHDEVHRVVPLIKTLRSQHPDVLISVDTFRASVARAAVEAGADIVNDVSGGMADEGMLETVADLGVPYILMHMRGDSSTMTSLTQYEAGVVEGVKGEIQQRMQKAMESGIRRWNIIIDPGLGFAKDVNGNLDILRNLSQFGGRCTSSDASLDTMTPTLTPSPNLKLSHMPLLVGHSRKAFIGKLTNVDTAKDRVAGTAATTMAALAGGADIVRVHDIKESVDVAKMARAIYDK
;
A
#
# COMPACT_ATOMS: atom_id res chain seq x y z
N MET A 1 -61.55 -2.75 -51.03
CA MET A 1 -61.09 -4.13 -50.78
C MET A 1 -59.98 -4.08 -49.73
N SER A 2 -60.24 -4.56 -48.51
CA SER A 2 -59.25 -4.63 -47.44
C SER A 2 -58.76 -6.08 -47.35
N THR A 3 -57.49 -6.31 -47.66
CA THR A 3 -56.84 -7.62 -47.56
C THR A 3 -56.30 -7.81 -46.14
N THR A 4 -56.85 -8.81 -45.45
CA THR A 4 -56.42 -9.21 -44.10
C THR A 4 -55.32 -10.27 -44.22
N VAL A 5 -54.07 -9.91 -43.93
CA VAL A 5 -52.97 -10.89 -43.80
C VAL A 5 -52.74 -11.13 -42.30
N PRO A 6 -52.74 -12.39 -41.81
CA PRO A 6 -52.50 -12.68 -40.39
C PRO A 6 -51.01 -12.51 -40.03
N THR A 7 -50.74 -11.95 -38.86
CA THR A 7 -49.39 -11.82 -38.28
C THR A 7 -48.85 -13.17 -37.77
N LEU A 8 -47.51 -13.32 -37.77
CA LEU A 8 -46.69 -14.50 -37.41
C LEU A 8 -47.06 -15.22 -36.09
N GLN A 9 -47.77 -14.56 -35.18
CA GLN A 9 -48.24 -15.14 -33.92
C GLN A 9 -49.50 -16.01 -34.05
N LYS A 10 -50.20 -15.97 -35.20
CA LYS A 10 -51.44 -16.75 -35.45
C LYS A 10 -51.22 -18.07 -36.20
N ILE A 11 -49.97 -18.49 -36.44
CA ILE A 11 -49.64 -19.75 -37.10
C ILE A 11 -49.32 -20.78 -36.02
N GLU A 12 -50.28 -21.67 -35.71
CA GLU A 12 -50.04 -22.77 -34.78
C GLU A 12 -49.01 -23.76 -35.35
N GLN A 13 -47.95 -24.02 -34.58
CA GLN A 13 -46.86 -24.91 -35.02
C GLN A 13 -47.30 -26.37 -34.98
N PRO A 14 -46.95 -27.20 -36.00
CA PRO A 14 -47.31 -28.62 -36.03
C PRO A 14 -46.86 -29.38 -34.78
N GLU A 15 -47.76 -30.18 -34.19
CA GLU A 15 -47.57 -30.92 -32.94
C GLU A 15 -46.32 -31.83 -32.95
N THR A 16 -45.95 -32.34 -34.13
CA THR A 16 -44.75 -33.16 -34.37
C THR A 16 -43.45 -32.41 -34.09
N ILE A 17 -43.37 -31.13 -34.42
CA ILE A 17 -42.18 -30.29 -34.17
C ILE A 17 -42.04 -29.99 -32.68
N LEU A 18 -43.17 -29.79 -31.99
CA LEU A 18 -43.21 -29.58 -30.54
C LEU A 18 -42.78 -30.83 -29.77
N LYS A 19 -43.23 -32.03 -30.17
CA LYS A 19 -42.81 -33.31 -29.58
C LYS A 19 -41.32 -33.58 -29.77
N LYS A 20 -40.77 -33.33 -30.97
CA LYS A 20 -39.34 -33.49 -31.26
C LYS A 20 -38.47 -32.53 -30.43
N ARG A 21 -38.85 -31.24 -30.35
CA ARG A 21 -38.16 -30.26 -29.48
C ARG A 21 -38.19 -30.66 -28.02
N LYS A 22 -39.30 -31.22 -27.53
CA LYS A 22 -39.41 -31.68 -26.13
C LYS A 22 -38.46 -32.87 -25.85
N GLN A 23 -38.32 -33.81 -26.78
CA GLN A 23 -37.35 -34.90 -26.68
C GLN A 23 -35.91 -34.40 -26.75
N ASP A 24 -35.58 -33.52 -27.70
CA ASP A 24 -34.24 -32.96 -27.85
C ASP A 24 -33.82 -32.12 -26.62
N ASN A 25 -34.75 -31.34 -26.06
CA ASN A 25 -34.53 -30.57 -24.84
C ASN A 25 -34.30 -31.49 -23.64
N LYS A 26 -35.09 -32.55 -23.48
CA LYS A 26 -34.90 -33.54 -22.40
C LYS A 26 -33.54 -34.25 -22.52
N ALA A 27 -33.15 -34.67 -23.74
CA ALA A 27 -31.84 -35.27 -23.98
C ALA A 27 -30.69 -34.28 -23.70
N ARG A 28 -30.87 -32.99 -24.01
CA ARG A 28 -29.90 -31.92 -23.71
C ARG A 28 -29.79 -31.67 -22.21
N GLU A 29 -30.91 -31.63 -21.49
CA GLU A 29 -30.95 -31.48 -20.03
C GLU A 29 -30.28 -32.65 -19.33
N GLU A 30 -30.55 -33.89 -19.74
CA GLU A 30 -29.89 -35.09 -19.20
C GLU A 30 -28.38 -35.08 -19.47
N LYS A 31 -27.94 -34.62 -20.65
CA LYS A 31 -26.52 -34.49 -20.99
C LYS A 31 -25.83 -33.38 -20.18
N LEU A 32 -26.51 -32.26 -19.95
CA LEU A 32 -26.03 -31.15 -19.13
C LEU A 32 -25.94 -31.56 -17.65
N ALA A 33 -26.93 -32.29 -17.14
CA ALA A 33 -26.92 -32.83 -15.77
C ALA A 33 -25.74 -33.80 -15.56
N LYS A 34 -25.55 -34.78 -16.47
CA LYS A 34 -24.39 -35.70 -16.42
C LYS A 34 -23.05 -34.96 -16.51
N ALA A 35 -22.95 -33.91 -17.33
CA ALA A 35 -21.75 -33.10 -17.43
C ALA A 35 -21.49 -32.26 -16.17
N ALA A 36 -22.55 -31.74 -15.53
CA ALA A 36 -22.45 -31.00 -14.28
C ALA A 36 -21.99 -31.90 -13.13
N ASP A 37 -22.52 -33.12 -13.04
CA ASP A 37 -22.11 -34.10 -12.02
C ASP A 37 -20.68 -34.58 -12.23
N ALA A 38 -20.27 -34.83 -13.48
CA ALA A 38 -18.87 -35.14 -13.82
C ALA A 38 -17.91 -34.01 -13.44
N LYS A 39 -18.32 -32.75 -13.66
CA LYS A 39 -17.54 -31.56 -13.28
C LYS A 39 -17.40 -31.42 -11.76
N LYS A 40 -18.47 -31.65 -11.00
CA LYS A 40 -18.43 -31.65 -9.53
C LYS A 40 -17.50 -32.74 -8.99
N ALA A 41 -17.60 -33.95 -9.53
CA ALA A 41 -16.72 -35.07 -9.16
C ALA A 41 -15.25 -34.77 -9.48
N GLN A 42 -14.95 -34.17 -10.65
CA GLN A 42 -13.60 -33.78 -11.04
C GLN A 42 -13.02 -32.67 -10.13
N GLN A 43 -13.84 -31.70 -9.72
CA GLN A 43 -13.43 -30.66 -8.78
C GLN A 43 -13.10 -31.23 -7.40
N ALA A 44 -13.91 -32.15 -6.88
CA ALA A 44 -13.63 -32.83 -5.62
C ALA A 44 -12.30 -33.62 -5.69
N LYS A 45 -12.07 -34.37 -6.77
CA LYS A 45 -10.82 -35.11 -7.00
C LYS A 45 -9.60 -34.20 -7.09
N ARG A 46 -9.70 -33.06 -7.79
CA ARG A 46 -8.59 -32.09 -7.92
C ARG A 46 -8.17 -31.52 -6.55
N LYS A 47 -9.12 -31.28 -5.64
CA LYS A 47 -8.83 -30.84 -4.26
C LYS A 47 -8.04 -31.90 -3.48
N VAL A 48 -8.41 -33.17 -3.62
CA VAL A 48 -7.70 -34.29 -2.97
C VAL A 48 -6.28 -34.42 -3.49
N ILE A 49 -6.09 -34.39 -4.82
CA ILE A 49 -4.76 -34.47 -5.45
C ILE A 49 -3.87 -33.31 -4.99
N PHE A 50 -4.41 -32.08 -4.94
CA PHE A 50 -3.67 -30.91 -4.49
C PHE A 50 -3.21 -31.03 -3.03
N LYS A 51 -4.11 -31.45 -2.13
CA LYS A 51 -3.80 -31.64 -0.71
C LYS A 51 -2.77 -32.75 -0.48
N ARG A 52 -2.82 -33.84 -1.24
CA ARG A 52 -1.81 -34.92 -1.21
C ARG A 52 -0.44 -34.41 -1.66
N ALA A 53 -0.38 -33.66 -2.76
CA ALA A 53 0.87 -33.08 -3.25
C ALA A 53 1.51 -32.13 -2.23
N GLU A 54 0.72 -31.29 -1.56
CA GLU A 54 1.17 -30.42 -0.47
C GLU A 54 1.75 -31.24 0.70
N GLN A 55 1.07 -32.33 1.10
CA GLN A 55 1.53 -33.22 2.15
C GLN A 55 2.87 -33.88 1.80
N TYR A 56 3.06 -34.36 0.56
CA TYR A 56 4.33 -34.95 0.13
C TYR A 56 5.48 -33.94 0.15
N VAL A 57 5.24 -32.70 -0.28
CA VAL A 57 6.26 -31.64 -0.22
C VAL A 57 6.66 -31.37 1.23
N LYS A 58 5.71 -31.35 2.16
CA LYS A 58 5.98 -31.20 3.60
C LYS A 58 6.79 -32.39 4.14
N GLU A 59 6.44 -33.62 3.77
CA GLU A 59 7.16 -34.83 4.16
C GLU A 59 8.63 -34.80 3.69
N TYR A 60 8.88 -34.42 2.42
CA TYR A 60 10.25 -34.32 1.90
C TYR A 60 11.09 -33.28 2.63
N ARG A 61 10.53 -32.10 2.91
CA ARG A 61 11.22 -31.03 3.63
C ARG A 61 11.56 -31.43 5.06
N ILE A 62 10.64 -32.09 5.76
CA ILE A 62 10.88 -32.61 7.12
C ILE A 62 12.02 -33.63 7.09
N ARG A 63 12.00 -34.56 6.14
CA ARG A 63 13.04 -35.60 6.01
C ARG A 63 14.42 -35.01 5.71
N GLU A 64 14.49 -34.01 4.84
CA GLU A 64 15.74 -33.31 4.52
C GLU A 64 16.28 -32.52 5.73
N ALA A 65 15.40 -31.81 6.44
CA ALA A 65 15.77 -31.09 7.67
C ALA A 65 16.28 -32.03 8.76
N GLU A 66 15.64 -33.20 8.91
CA GLU A 66 16.05 -34.21 9.88
C GLU A 66 17.40 -34.85 9.54
N GLU A 67 17.68 -35.13 8.27
CA GLU A 67 18.99 -35.61 7.82
C GLU A 67 20.10 -34.59 8.12
N VAL A 68 19.82 -33.30 7.88
CA VAL A 68 20.75 -32.21 8.22
C VAL A 68 20.94 -32.09 9.74
N ARG A 69 19.87 -32.23 10.53
CA ARG A 69 19.92 -32.23 11.99
C ARG A 69 20.80 -33.38 12.51
N LEU A 70 20.59 -34.60 12.03
CA LEU A 70 21.37 -35.78 12.42
C LEU A 70 22.86 -35.65 12.05
N LYS A 71 23.18 -35.10 10.88
CA LYS A 71 24.57 -34.77 10.50
C LYS A 71 25.22 -33.75 11.44
N ARG A 72 24.46 -32.73 11.87
CA ARG A 72 24.94 -31.71 12.81
C ARG A 72 25.16 -32.28 14.22
N VAL A 73 24.23 -33.12 14.71
CA VAL A 73 24.34 -33.79 16.01
C VAL A 73 25.53 -34.74 16.03
N ALA A 74 25.71 -35.56 14.99
CA ALA A 74 26.87 -36.44 14.87
C ALA A 74 28.18 -35.63 14.91
N ARG A 75 28.26 -34.54 14.13
CA ARG A 75 29.43 -33.63 14.14
C ARG A 75 29.67 -32.97 15.51
N ALA A 76 28.61 -32.61 16.23
CA ALA A 76 28.70 -32.00 17.55
C ALA A 76 29.18 -32.98 18.63
N ASN A 77 28.78 -34.26 18.51
CA ASN A 77 29.20 -35.33 19.42
C ASN A 77 30.56 -35.95 19.05
N GLY A 78 31.17 -35.54 17.93
CA GLY A 78 32.40 -36.15 17.39
C GLY A 78 32.18 -37.49 16.69
N ASP A 79 30.93 -37.90 16.46
CA ASP A 79 30.53 -39.14 15.80
C ASP A 79 30.38 -38.96 14.27
N PHE A 80 30.52 -40.05 13.51
CA PHE A 80 30.31 -40.04 12.06
C PHE A 80 28.87 -40.42 11.69
N TYR A 81 28.18 -39.58 10.92
CA TYR A 81 26.85 -39.91 10.41
C TYR A 81 26.93 -40.93 9.26
N VAL A 82 26.52 -42.17 9.54
CA VAL A 82 26.42 -43.24 8.53
C VAL A 82 25.12 -43.06 7.75
N GLN A 83 25.24 -42.92 6.43
CA GLN A 83 24.09 -42.78 5.53
C GLN A 83 23.27 -44.09 5.49
N PRO A 84 21.93 -44.00 5.48
CA PRO A 84 21.08 -45.19 5.31
C PRO A 84 21.29 -45.80 3.92
N GLN A 85 21.09 -47.11 3.81
CA GLN A 85 21.15 -47.80 2.52
C GLN A 85 20.09 -47.24 1.55
N PRO A 86 20.44 -47.02 0.27
CA PRO A 86 19.51 -46.48 -0.71
C PRO A 86 18.37 -47.47 -0.96
N LYS A 87 17.13 -46.97 -1.00
CA LYS A 87 15.94 -47.80 -1.23
C LYS A 87 15.65 -48.02 -2.71
N VAL A 88 16.16 -47.14 -3.58
CA VAL A 88 15.91 -47.14 -5.02
C VAL A 88 17.18 -46.83 -5.78
N TYR A 89 17.40 -47.58 -6.87
CA TYR A 89 18.42 -47.26 -7.86
C TYR A 89 17.79 -46.89 -9.20
N PHE A 90 18.46 -46.00 -9.93
CA PHE A 90 18.20 -45.77 -11.33
C PHE A 90 19.34 -46.41 -12.13
N ALA A 91 19.03 -47.39 -12.97
CA ALA A 91 20.01 -48.10 -13.78
C ALA A 91 19.89 -47.68 -15.24
N ILE A 92 21.02 -47.38 -15.88
CA ILE A 92 21.15 -46.89 -17.25
C ILE A 92 22.03 -47.85 -18.04
N ARG A 93 21.58 -48.23 -19.23
CA ARG A 93 22.37 -49.05 -20.14
C ARG A 93 23.32 -48.22 -20.98
N LEU A 94 24.62 -48.52 -20.91
CA LEU A 94 25.67 -47.76 -21.63
C LEU A 94 26.17 -48.45 -22.90
N ARG A 95 25.96 -49.77 -23.06
CA ARG A 95 26.53 -50.56 -24.18
C ARG A 95 25.50 -51.30 -25.05
N GLY A 96 25.85 -51.46 -26.33
CA GLY A 96 25.09 -52.21 -27.34
C GLY A 96 25.06 -53.72 -27.09
N VAL A 97 24.33 -54.47 -27.92
CA VAL A 97 24.02 -55.91 -27.68
C VAL A 97 25.09 -56.88 -28.22
N SER A 98 26.14 -56.40 -28.89
CA SER A 98 27.16 -57.26 -29.49
C SER A 98 28.05 -57.90 -28.41
N ASN A 99 28.32 -59.20 -28.55
CA ASN A 99 29.23 -59.98 -27.70
C ASN A 99 28.94 -59.95 -26.19
N ILE A 100 27.67 -59.99 -25.78
CA ILE A 100 27.25 -60.13 -24.38
C ILE A 100 27.02 -61.59 -24.02
N ALA A 101 27.58 -62.05 -22.90
CA ALA A 101 27.33 -63.39 -22.37
C ALA A 101 25.82 -63.66 -22.09
N PRO A 102 25.32 -64.91 -22.23
CA PRO A 102 23.89 -65.22 -22.09
C PRO A 102 23.26 -64.81 -20.76
N LYS A 103 23.99 -64.94 -19.65
CA LYS A 103 23.53 -64.62 -18.29
C LYS A 103 23.30 -63.10 -18.10
N PRO A 104 24.28 -62.19 -18.30
CA PRO A 104 24.05 -60.75 -18.28
C PRO A 104 22.95 -60.27 -19.25
N ARG A 105 22.85 -60.88 -20.43
CA ARG A 105 21.79 -60.56 -21.41
C ARG A 105 20.39 -60.84 -20.85
N LYS A 106 20.19 -61.97 -20.17
CA LYS A 106 18.91 -62.32 -19.55
C LYS A 106 18.55 -61.39 -18.39
N VAL A 107 19.55 -61.00 -17.58
CA VAL A 107 19.35 -60.04 -16.48
C VAL A 107 18.94 -58.66 -17.00
N MET A 108 19.58 -58.13 -18.04
CA MET A 108 19.16 -56.87 -18.67
C MET A 108 17.74 -56.93 -19.26
N GLN A 109 17.31 -58.08 -19.79
CA GLN A 109 15.93 -58.27 -20.25
C GLN A 109 14.93 -58.21 -19.09
N LEU A 110 15.23 -58.86 -17.95
CA LEU A 110 14.40 -58.81 -16.75
C LEU A 110 14.30 -57.39 -16.18
N LEU A 111 15.40 -56.64 -16.20
CA LEU A 111 15.43 -55.22 -15.81
C LEU A 111 14.86 -54.28 -16.88
N ARG A 112 14.41 -54.77 -18.05
CA ARG A 112 13.85 -53.97 -19.16
C ARG A 112 14.84 -52.97 -19.80
N LEU A 113 16.14 -53.22 -19.67
CA LEU A 113 17.23 -52.43 -20.25
C LEU A 113 17.59 -52.90 -21.67
N LEU A 114 16.63 -52.78 -22.60
CA LEU A 114 16.75 -53.37 -23.94
C LEU A 114 17.48 -52.51 -24.97
N LYS A 115 17.48 -51.18 -24.81
CA LYS A 115 18.12 -50.23 -25.72
C LYS A 115 19.29 -49.50 -25.04
N ILE A 116 20.27 -49.07 -25.81
CA ILE A 116 21.35 -48.20 -25.32
C ILE A 116 20.72 -46.89 -24.83
N ASN A 117 21.27 -46.33 -23.75
CA ASN A 117 20.77 -45.15 -23.05
C ASN A 117 19.30 -45.30 -22.59
N SER A 118 18.84 -46.53 -22.35
CA SER A 118 17.57 -46.74 -21.63
C SER A 118 17.83 -46.79 -20.13
N GLY A 119 16.92 -46.20 -19.36
CA GLY A 119 16.98 -46.14 -17.90
C GLY A 119 15.70 -46.67 -17.24
N VAL A 120 15.85 -47.32 -16.08
CA VAL A 120 14.74 -47.84 -15.28
C VAL A 120 14.96 -47.63 -13.78
N PHE A 121 13.88 -47.42 -13.03
CA PHE A 121 13.90 -47.44 -11.56
C PHE A 121 13.83 -48.88 -11.05
N ILE A 122 14.66 -49.22 -10.07
CA ILE A 122 14.78 -50.54 -9.46
C ILE A 122 14.71 -50.38 -7.94
N LYS A 123 13.81 -51.11 -7.29
CA LYS A 123 13.74 -51.18 -5.83
C LYS A 123 14.91 -52.02 -5.31
N VAL A 124 15.64 -51.50 -4.34
CA VAL A 124 16.84 -52.15 -3.80
C VAL A 124 16.43 -53.29 -2.88
N ASN A 125 16.83 -54.50 -3.25
CA ASN A 125 16.85 -55.70 -2.44
C ASN A 125 18.08 -56.55 -2.79
N ARG A 126 18.39 -57.53 -1.94
CA ARG A 126 19.56 -58.42 -2.10
C ARG A 126 19.62 -59.10 -3.48
N ALA A 127 18.48 -59.47 -4.06
CA ALA A 127 18.42 -60.11 -5.37
C ALA A 127 18.68 -59.12 -6.52
N THR A 128 18.12 -57.90 -6.44
CA THR A 128 18.35 -56.86 -7.46
C THR A 128 19.78 -56.34 -7.45
N GLU A 129 20.42 -56.27 -6.27
CA GLU A 129 21.84 -55.93 -6.18
C GLU A 129 22.72 -56.99 -6.84
N GLN A 130 22.45 -58.28 -6.58
CA GLN A 130 23.16 -59.36 -7.26
C GLN A 130 22.95 -59.33 -8.78
N MET A 131 21.72 -59.04 -9.23
CA MET A 131 21.42 -58.84 -10.65
C MET A 131 22.22 -57.66 -11.24
N LEU A 132 22.28 -56.51 -10.54
CA LEU A 132 23.04 -55.34 -10.99
C LEU A 132 24.54 -55.63 -11.06
N LYS A 133 25.12 -56.29 -10.03
CA LYS A 133 26.52 -56.74 -10.02
C LYS A 133 26.88 -57.61 -11.23
N MET A 134 25.98 -58.50 -11.65
CA MET A 134 26.20 -59.35 -12.83
C MET A 134 26.20 -58.58 -14.17
N VAL A 135 25.62 -57.39 -14.23
CA VAL A 135 25.53 -56.57 -15.45
C VAL A 135 26.38 -55.30 -15.39
N GLU A 136 27.14 -55.08 -14.32
CA GLU A 136 28.00 -53.93 -14.09
C GLU A 136 28.83 -53.50 -15.31
N PRO A 137 29.47 -54.39 -16.08
CA PRO A 137 30.26 -53.99 -17.26
C PRO A 137 29.46 -53.30 -18.38
N TYR A 138 28.13 -53.35 -18.32
CA TYR A 138 27.22 -52.87 -19.36
C TYR A 138 26.29 -51.74 -18.89
N VAL A 139 26.19 -51.51 -17.58
CA VAL A 139 25.25 -50.55 -16.98
C VAL A 139 25.94 -49.64 -15.99
N ALA A 140 25.41 -48.43 -15.85
CA ALA A 140 25.68 -47.57 -14.71
C ALA A 140 24.44 -47.51 -13.83
N TYR A 141 24.60 -47.57 -12.52
CA TYR A 141 23.48 -47.42 -11.58
C TYR A 141 23.88 -46.64 -10.34
N GLY A 142 22.90 -46.07 -9.64
CA GLY A 142 23.12 -45.34 -8.41
C GLY A 142 21.82 -44.76 -7.86
N GLU A 143 21.92 -43.98 -6.79
CA GLU A 143 20.77 -43.39 -6.09
C GLU A 143 20.29 -42.11 -6.82
N PRO A 144 19.06 -42.11 -7.36
CA PRO A 144 18.50 -40.92 -7.99
C PRO A 144 18.02 -39.93 -6.93
N ASN A 145 18.28 -38.63 -7.12
CA ASN A 145 17.70 -37.60 -6.25
C ASN A 145 16.25 -37.28 -6.66
N LEU A 146 15.50 -36.61 -5.77
CA LEU A 146 14.08 -36.28 -6.01
C LEU A 146 13.87 -35.43 -7.28
N LYS A 147 14.80 -34.52 -7.58
CA LYS A 147 14.78 -33.69 -8.79
C LYS A 147 14.89 -34.56 -10.04
N SER A 148 15.82 -35.50 -10.08
CA SER A 148 16.03 -36.41 -11.21
C SER A 148 14.83 -37.35 -11.42
N ILE A 149 14.21 -37.87 -10.35
CA ILE A 149 12.98 -38.66 -10.43
C ILE A 149 11.84 -37.82 -11.05
N ARG A 150 11.64 -36.60 -10.54
CA ARG A 150 10.62 -35.67 -11.02
C ARG A 150 10.81 -35.33 -12.50
N GLU A 151 12.03 -34.96 -12.90
CA GLU A 151 12.32 -34.61 -14.29
C GLU A 151 12.16 -35.79 -15.25
N LEU A 152 12.58 -36.99 -14.85
CA LEU A 152 12.38 -38.19 -15.65
C LEU A 152 10.90 -38.46 -15.90
N ILE A 153 10.08 -38.44 -14.85
CA ILE A 153 8.64 -38.74 -14.95
C ILE A 153 7.89 -37.64 -15.70
N TYR A 154 8.15 -36.36 -15.41
CA TYR A 154 7.45 -35.25 -16.10
C TYR A 154 7.90 -35.03 -17.54
N LYS A 155 9.22 -35.04 -17.81
CA LYS A 155 9.75 -34.62 -19.12
C LYS A 155 9.94 -35.80 -20.07
N ARG A 156 10.19 -37.00 -19.55
CA ARG A 156 10.55 -38.20 -20.33
C ARG A 156 9.65 -39.40 -20.03
N GLY A 157 8.62 -39.23 -19.19
CA GLY A 157 7.73 -40.31 -18.75
C GLY A 157 6.71 -40.70 -19.82
N TYR A 158 6.63 -42.00 -20.07
CA TYR A 158 5.58 -42.61 -20.88
C TYR A 158 4.93 -43.72 -20.08
N GLY A 159 3.61 -43.82 -20.14
CA GLY A 159 2.84 -44.94 -19.58
C GLY A 159 2.72 -46.08 -20.59
N LYS A 160 2.68 -47.31 -20.08
CA LYS A 160 2.38 -48.52 -20.83
C LYS A 160 0.89 -48.84 -20.69
N VAL A 161 0.11 -48.47 -21.72
CA VAL A 161 -1.33 -48.72 -21.79
C VAL A 161 -1.58 -49.67 -22.95
N ASN A 162 -2.24 -50.81 -22.72
CA ASN A 162 -2.49 -51.82 -23.78
C ASN A 162 -1.23 -52.21 -24.58
N LYS A 163 -0.08 -52.31 -23.91
CA LYS A 163 1.26 -52.55 -24.52
C LYS A 163 1.76 -51.44 -25.47
N GLN A 164 1.06 -50.32 -25.58
CA GLN A 164 1.48 -49.14 -26.32
C GLN A 164 2.13 -48.10 -25.40
N ARG A 165 3.00 -47.27 -25.98
CA ARG A 165 3.75 -46.22 -25.29
C ARG A 165 2.99 -44.90 -25.45
N ILE A 166 2.45 -44.35 -24.35
CA ILE A 166 1.64 -43.11 -24.35
C ILE A 166 2.34 -42.05 -23.47
N PRO A 167 2.50 -40.80 -23.92
CA PRO A 167 3.11 -39.74 -23.10
C PRO A 167 2.24 -39.38 -21.90
N LEU A 168 2.85 -39.17 -20.72
CA LEU A 168 2.15 -38.81 -19.48
C LEU A 168 1.90 -37.30 -19.39
N GLN A 169 0.95 -36.79 -20.18
CA GLN A 169 0.57 -35.37 -20.18
C GLN A 169 -0.68 -35.07 -19.32
N ASP A 170 -1.53 -36.07 -19.10
CA ASP A 170 -2.77 -35.95 -18.34
C ASP A 170 -2.85 -37.05 -17.27
N ASN A 171 -3.31 -36.68 -16.07
CA ASN A 171 -3.51 -37.59 -14.93
C ASN A 171 -4.60 -38.63 -15.19
N SER A 172 -5.50 -38.40 -16.17
CA SER A 172 -6.55 -39.35 -16.55
C SER A 172 -6.01 -40.73 -16.95
N ILE A 173 -4.82 -40.78 -17.56
CA ILE A 173 -4.16 -42.03 -17.97
C ILE A 173 -3.69 -42.82 -16.74
N ILE A 174 -3.18 -42.10 -15.73
CA ILE A 174 -2.68 -42.69 -14.48
C ILE A 174 -3.85 -43.22 -13.67
N GLU A 175 -4.91 -42.42 -13.52
CA GLU A 175 -6.12 -42.83 -12.79
C GLU A 175 -6.74 -44.10 -13.40
N LYS A 176 -6.78 -44.20 -14.73
CA LYS A 176 -7.37 -45.36 -15.42
C LYS A 176 -6.61 -46.67 -15.17
N GLU A 177 -5.28 -46.63 -15.13
CA GLU A 177 -4.45 -47.85 -15.02
C GLU A 177 -4.01 -48.15 -13.58
N LEU A 178 -3.75 -47.11 -12.79
CA LEU A 178 -3.20 -47.19 -11.43
C LEU A 178 -4.17 -46.73 -10.33
N GLY A 179 -5.35 -46.22 -10.67
CA GLY A 179 -6.34 -45.77 -9.69
C GLY A 179 -6.83 -46.87 -8.74
N GLN A 180 -6.77 -48.13 -9.16
CA GLN A 180 -7.05 -49.29 -8.29
C GLN A 180 -6.07 -49.46 -7.12
N TYR A 181 -4.90 -48.81 -7.19
CA TYR A 181 -3.87 -48.79 -6.14
C TYR A 181 -3.82 -47.46 -5.39
N ASP A 182 -4.89 -46.64 -5.47
CA ASP A 182 -4.99 -45.28 -4.91
C ASP A 182 -3.94 -44.28 -5.45
N ILE A 183 -3.47 -44.52 -6.69
CA ILE A 183 -2.54 -43.62 -7.40
C ILE A 183 -3.33 -42.82 -8.43
N LEU A 184 -3.52 -41.53 -8.15
CA LEU A 184 -4.43 -40.67 -8.91
C LEU A 184 -3.70 -39.67 -9.81
N SER A 185 -2.40 -39.43 -9.55
CA SER A 185 -1.66 -38.36 -10.20
C SER A 185 -0.19 -38.70 -10.47
N ILE A 186 0.46 -37.86 -11.29
CA ILE A 186 1.92 -37.92 -11.51
C ILE A 186 2.68 -37.74 -10.18
N GLU A 187 2.19 -36.90 -9.27
CA GLU A 187 2.85 -36.66 -7.97
C GLU A 187 2.81 -37.91 -7.08
N ASP A 188 1.70 -38.66 -7.11
CA ASP A 188 1.61 -39.94 -6.41
C ASP A 188 2.62 -40.95 -6.99
N CYS A 189 2.78 -41.00 -8.32
CA CYS A 189 3.81 -41.83 -8.96
C CYS A 189 5.23 -41.42 -8.55
N ILE A 190 5.52 -40.13 -8.44
CA ILE A 190 6.83 -39.63 -8.00
C ILE A 190 7.09 -40.00 -6.54
N HIS A 191 6.09 -39.83 -5.67
CA HIS A 191 6.20 -40.20 -4.26
C HIS A 191 6.39 -41.70 -4.05
N GLU A 192 5.61 -42.52 -4.76
CA GLU A 192 5.72 -43.97 -4.72
C GLU A 192 7.12 -44.46 -5.15
N VAL A 193 7.70 -43.83 -6.19
CA VAL A 193 9.06 -44.11 -6.66
C VAL A 193 10.10 -43.60 -5.68
N ALA A 194 9.98 -42.37 -5.16
CA ALA A 194 10.98 -41.77 -4.28
C ALA A 194 11.05 -42.43 -2.89
N THR A 195 9.94 -42.99 -2.41
CA THR A 195 9.85 -43.64 -1.08
C THR A 195 10.01 -45.16 -1.13
N ALA A 196 10.04 -45.76 -2.33
CA ALA A 196 9.98 -47.21 -2.54
C ALA A 196 8.73 -47.84 -1.92
N GLY A 197 7.58 -47.20 -2.11
CA GLY A 197 6.31 -47.55 -1.47
C GLY A 197 5.77 -48.96 -1.78
N PRO A 198 4.57 -49.28 -1.28
CA PRO A 198 3.96 -50.61 -1.41
C PRO A 198 3.63 -51.02 -2.86
N HIS A 199 3.32 -50.06 -3.72
CA HIS A 199 2.92 -50.21 -5.12
C HIS A 199 4.02 -49.82 -6.12
N PHE A 200 5.28 -49.70 -5.67
CA PHE A 200 6.44 -49.39 -6.50
C PHE A 200 6.55 -50.28 -7.75
N LYS A 201 6.27 -51.59 -7.62
CA LYS A 201 6.34 -52.55 -8.73
C LYS A 201 5.29 -52.23 -9.82
N GLN A 202 4.11 -51.80 -9.41
CA GLN A 202 3.01 -51.45 -10.29
C GLN A 202 3.34 -50.16 -11.06
N VAL A 203 3.82 -49.13 -10.35
CA VAL A 203 4.24 -47.85 -10.96
C VAL A 203 5.40 -48.05 -11.95
N THR A 204 6.44 -48.76 -11.55
CA THR A 204 7.60 -49.00 -12.43
C THR A 204 7.28 -49.85 -13.65
N ASN A 205 6.36 -50.83 -13.54
CA ASN A 205 5.89 -51.61 -14.69
C ASN A 205 5.02 -50.80 -15.65
N PHE A 206 4.22 -49.87 -15.12
CA PHE A 206 3.45 -48.91 -15.90
C PHE A 206 4.38 -47.92 -16.63
N LEU A 207 5.40 -47.39 -15.96
CA LEU A 207 6.39 -46.49 -16.57
C LEU A 207 7.21 -47.23 -17.64
N TRP A 208 7.18 -46.74 -18.87
CA TRP A 208 8.04 -47.22 -19.95
C TRP A 208 9.53 -46.88 -19.65
N PRO A 209 10.51 -47.73 -20.05
CA PRO A 209 11.92 -47.39 -19.86
C PRO A 209 12.26 -46.02 -20.46
N PHE A 210 12.93 -45.18 -19.69
CA PHE A 210 13.27 -43.81 -20.07
C PHE A 210 14.36 -43.83 -21.12
N HIS A 211 14.21 -43.08 -22.21
CA HIS A 211 15.28 -42.88 -23.18
C HIS A 211 16.06 -41.62 -22.84
N LEU A 212 17.36 -41.78 -22.60
CA LEU A 212 18.31 -40.71 -22.28
C LEU A 212 19.14 -40.40 -23.53
N SER A 213 19.62 -39.17 -23.67
CA SER A 213 20.63 -38.88 -24.69
C SER A 213 22.03 -39.25 -24.16
N SER A 214 22.97 -39.46 -25.07
CA SER A 214 24.36 -39.78 -24.72
C SER A 214 25.00 -38.63 -23.92
N ALA A 215 25.96 -38.94 -23.05
CA ALA A 215 26.72 -37.94 -22.30
C ALA A 215 27.44 -36.95 -23.24
N ASN A 216 27.45 -35.65 -22.88
CA ASN A 216 28.14 -34.60 -23.63
C ASN A 216 29.66 -34.90 -23.67
N GLY A 217 30.25 -34.97 -24.88
CA GLY A 217 31.65 -35.36 -25.08
C GLY A 217 31.89 -36.86 -25.32
N GLY A 218 30.84 -37.69 -25.31
CA GLY A 218 30.94 -39.15 -25.46
C GLY A 218 31.41 -39.85 -24.17
N TYR A 219 31.13 -41.15 -24.05
CA TYR A 219 31.70 -41.95 -22.97
C TYR A 219 33.22 -42.09 -23.18
N ARG A 220 34.02 -42.05 -22.11
CA ARG A 220 35.50 -42.01 -22.21
C ARG A 220 36.01 -43.21 -23.02
N PRO A 221 36.89 -43.03 -24.02
CA PRO A 221 37.27 -44.13 -24.88
C PRO A 221 38.22 -45.14 -24.19
N ARG A 222 37.92 -46.42 -24.44
CA ARG A 222 38.82 -47.59 -24.54
C ARG A 222 39.15 -48.51 -23.34
N LYS A 223 38.80 -48.26 -22.07
CA LYS A 223 38.94 -49.30 -21.02
C LYS A 223 37.72 -49.40 -20.07
N LEU A 224 37.29 -50.64 -19.84
CA LEU A 224 36.15 -51.06 -18.99
C LEU A 224 36.50 -50.93 -17.50
N LEU A 225 36.65 -49.70 -17.02
CA LEU A 225 36.95 -49.46 -15.61
C LEU A 225 35.66 -49.20 -14.84
N HIS A 226 35.59 -49.70 -13.62
CA HIS A 226 34.51 -49.35 -12.70
C HIS A 226 34.55 -47.84 -12.40
N PHE A 227 33.44 -47.22 -12.00
CA PHE A 227 33.39 -45.78 -11.70
C PHE A 227 34.47 -45.35 -10.69
N VAL A 228 34.68 -46.16 -9.64
CA VAL A 228 35.72 -45.96 -8.62
C VAL A 228 37.15 -45.98 -9.20
N GLU A 229 37.35 -46.67 -10.32
CA GLU A 229 38.63 -46.77 -11.04
C GLU A 229 38.77 -45.70 -12.15
N GLY A 230 37.86 -44.72 -12.18
CA GLY A 230 37.87 -43.62 -13.16
C GLY A 230 37.14 -43.93 -14.47
N GLY A 231 36.37 -45.02 -14.55
CA GLY A 231 35.53 -45.36 -15.70
C GLY A 231 34.07 -44.91 -15.58
N ASP A 232 33.22 -45.38 -16.50
CA ASP A 232 31.82 -44.92 -16.63
C ASP A 232 30.76 -45.94 -16.15
N VAL A 233 31.16 -47.20 -15.93
CA VAL A 233 30.26 -48.33 -15.62
C VAL A 233 30.24 -48.67 -14.13
N GLY A 234 29.19 -49.39 -13.69
CA GLY A 234 29.05 -49.85 -12.31
C GLY A 234 28.29 -48.89 -11.39
N ASN A 235 28.51 -49.04 -10.07
CA ASN A 235 27.85 -48.22 -9.07
C ASN A 235 28.48 -46.82 -9.01
N ARG A 236 27.66 -45.80 -9.29
CA ARG A 236 28.03 -44.38 -9.31
C ARG A 236 27.48 -43.61 -8.12
N GLU A 237 26.80 -44.28 -7.19
CA GLU A 237 26.16 -43.65 -6.04
C GLU A 237 25.33 -42.42 -6.46
N LYS A 238 25.59 -41.24 -5.89
CA LYS A 238 24.89 -39.98 -6.22
C LYS A 238 25.31 -39.38 -7.56
N PHE A 239 26.46 -39.79 -8.12
CA PHE A 239 26.96 -39.33 -9.43
C PHE A 239 26.24 -40.00 -10.62
N VAL A 240 25.27 -40.89 -10.36
CA VAL A 240 24.34 -41.35 -11.41
C VAL A 240 23.49 -40.18 -11.93
N ASN A 241 23.24 -39.17 -11.10
CA ASN A 241 22.41 -38.03 -11.46
C ASN A 241 23.06 -37.18 -12.57
N ASP A 242 24.39 -37.21 -12.69
CA ASP A 242 25.14 -36.54 -13.78
C ASP A 242 24.97 -37.26 -15.12
N LEU A 243 24.77 -38.59 -15.07
CA LEU A 243 24.42 -39.44 -16.22
C LEU A 243 22.94 -39.44 -16.56
N ILE A 244 22.15 -38.66 -15.83
CA ILE A 244 20.87 -38.18 -16.29
C ILE A 244 21.14 -36.78 -16.83
N PRO A 245 21.91 -36.63 -17.94
CA PRO A 245 22.13 -35.31 -18.47
C PRO A 245 20.77 -34.75 -18.87
N CYS A 246 20.58 -33.49 -18.56
CA CYS A 246 19.78 -32.61 -19.39
C CYS A 246 20.51 -32.50 -20.75
N SER A 247 20.63 -33.60 -21.49
CA SER A 247 21.43 -33.71 -22.69
C SER A 247 20.71 -33.04 -23.84
N GLY A 248 21.36 -32.03 -24.40
CA GLY A 248 20.81 -31.10 -25.39
C GLY A 248 20.26 -29.79 -24.79
N THR A 249 20.32 -29.61 -23.47
CA THR A 249 19.92 -28.35 -22.86
C THR A 249 21.15 -27.60 -22.35
N TYR A 250 21.53 -26.59 -23.10
CA TYR A 250 22.20 -25.43 -22.55
C TYR A 250 21.30 -24.83 -21.46
N SER A 251 21.85 -24.53 -20.28
CA SER A 251 21.06 -23.99 -19.17
C SER A 251 20.39 -22.68 -19.55
N ASN A 252 21.04 -21.90 -20.42
CA ASN A 252 20.56 -20.65 -20.98
C ASN A 252 21.20 -20.36 -22.36
N LEU A 253 20.74 -19.32 -23.05
CA LEU A 253 21.25 -18.95 -24.38
C LEU A 253 22.73 -18.55 -24.34
N ASN A 254 23.21 -17.92 -23.27
CA ASN A 254 24.62 -17.59 -23.09
C ASN A 254 25.51 -18.85 -23.10
N SER A 255 25.15 -19.89 -22.33
CA SER A 255 25.92 -21.14 -22.32
C SER A 255 25.98 -21.85 -23.68
N LEU A 256 24.96 -21.66 -24.54
CA LEU A 256 24.98 -22.11 -25.94
C LEU A 256 25.90 -21.23 -26.78
N ALA A 257 25.81 -19.91 -26.62
CA ALA A 257 26.65 -18.95 -27.33
C ALA A 257 28.13 -19.16 -27.04
N THR A 258 28.54 -19.25 -25.77
CA THR A 258 29.93 -19.51 -25.38
C THR A 258 30.46 -20.80 -26.00
N ALA A 259 29.63 -21.84 -26.06
CA ALA A 259 30.01 -23.12 -26.65
C ALA A 259 30.20 -23.01 -28.17
N ILE A 260 29.34 -22.26 -28.87
CA ILE A 260 29.47 -21.96 -30.30
C ILE A 260 30.72 -21.12 -30.54
N SER A 261 30.89 -20.01 -29.83
CA SER A 261 32.03 -19.10 -29.98
C SER A 261 33.37 -19.82 -29.77
N ARG A 262 33.48 -20.64 -28.71
CA ARG A 262 34.69 -21.46 -28.47
C ARG A 262 34.96 -22.47 -29.59
N ALA A 263 33.93 -23.06 -30.17
CA ALA A 263 34.10 -23.97 -31.30
C ALA A 263 34.51 -23.20 -32.56
N THR A 264 33.93 -22.03 -32.82
CA THR A 264 34.25 -21.22 -34.00
C THR A 264 35.68 -20.69 -33.97
N PHE A 265 36.14 -20.16 -32.84
CA PHE A 265 37.54 -19.69 -32.70
C PHE A 265 38.58 -20.81 -32.62
N SER A 266 38.17 -22.07 -32.58
CA SER A 266 39.10 -23.21 -32.72
C SER A 266 39.57 -23.42 -34.17
N TYR A 267 38.93 -22.76 -35.14
CA TYR A 267 39.33 -22.76 -36.55
C TYR A 267 40.32 -21.61 -36.83
N GLN A 268 41.41 -21.91 -37.56
CA GLN A 268 42.37 -20.90 -37.99
C GLN A 268 41.74 -19.95 -39.03
N GLY A 269 41.87 -18.63 -38.82
CA GLY A 269 41.44 -17.59 -39.76
C GLY A 269 40.17 -16.82 -39.39
N VAL A 270 39.55 -17.07 -38.23
CA VAL A 270 38.39 -16.30 -37.76
C VAL A 270 38.83 -15.12 -36.91
N GLU A 271 38.61 -13.90 -37.40
CA GLU A 271 39.01 -12.64 -36.72
C GLU A 271 37.88 -12.03 -35.87
N ALA A 272 36.62 -12.31 -36.20
CA ALA A 272 35.45 -11.82 -35.46
C ALA A 272 34.26 -12.78 -35.60
N LEU A 273 33.37 -12.76 -34.60
CA LEU A 273 32.12 -13.51 -34.58
C LEU A 273 30.97 -12.63 -34.09
N ASN A 274 29.94 -12.47 -34.91
CA ASN A 274 28.63 -11.97 -34.49
C ASN A 274 27.66 -13.14 -34.42
N LEU A 275 27.20 -13.43 -33.21
CA LEU A 275 26.33 -14.56 -32.93
C LEU A 275 24.98 -14.08 -32.38
N LYS A 276 23.90 -14.39 -33.11
CA LYS A 276 22.52 -14.16 -32.68
C LYS A 276 21.79 -15.47 -32.45
N LEU A 277 21.38 -15.70 -31.20
CA LEU A 277 20.61 -16.88 -30.80
C LEU A 277 19.22 -16.46 -30.37
N SER A 278 18.18 -17.11 -30.90
CA SER A 278 16.78 -16.83 -30.52
C SER A 278 16.13 -18.08 -29.97
N LYS A 279 15.43 -17.93 -28.84
CA LYS A 279 14.59 -18.98 -28.25
C LYS A 279 13.12 -18.55 -28.32
N CYS A 280 12.39 -19.13 -29.26
CA CYS A 280 10.95 -18.89 -29.41
C CYS A 280 10.17 -19.59 -28.29
N LYS A 281 9.30 -18.84 -27.59
CA LYS A 281 8.36 -19.28 -26.53
C LYS A 281 8.88 -20.38 -25.58
N GLY A 282 9.53 -19.94 -24.49
CA GLY A 282 9.79 -20.73 -23.27
C GLY A 282 8.90 -20.31 -22.10
N LEU A 283 9.36 -20.51 -20.84
CA LEU A 283 8.66 -20.10 -19.60
C LEU A 283 8.34 -18.59 -19.48
N LEU A 284 9.01 -17.75 -20.27
CA LEU A 284 8.77 -16.30 -20.34
C LEU A 284 7.66 -15.99 -21.35
N LYS A 285 6.81 -15.00 -21.08
CA LYS A 285 5.72 -14.53 -21.97
C LYS A 285 6.19 -13.89 -23.30
N GLY A 286 7.47 -14.02 -23.67
CA GLY A 286 8.09 -13.40 -24.86
C GLY A 286 9.21 -14.24 -25.50
N VAL A 287 9.81 -13.73 -26.58
CA VAL A 287 10.95 -14.31 -27.29
C VAL A 287 12.24 -13.73 -26.72
N VAL A 288 13.13 -14.58 -26.22
CA VAL A 288 14.47 -14.15 -25.79
C VAL A 288 15.43 -14.31 -26.96
N GLN A 289 16.07 -13.22 -27.35
CA GLN A 289 17.21 -13.19 -28.24
C GLN A 289 18.45 -12.82 -27.42
N TYR A 290 19.56 -13.48 -27.72
CA TYR A 290 20.86 -13.19 -27.18
C TYR A 290 21.78 -12.85 -28.34
N GLU A 291 22.45 -11.72 -28.24
CA GLU A 291 23.42 -11.24 -29.22
C GLU A 291 24.78 -11.12 -28.54
N GLN A 292 25.79 -11.71 -29.16
CA GLN A 292 27.17 -11.65 -28.72
C GLN A 292 28.04 -11.21 -29.90
N VAL A 293 28.79 -10.14 -29.69
CA VAL A 293 29.81 -9.65 -30.62
C VAL A 293 31.17 -9.87 -29.98
N GLN A 294 32.07 -10.53 -30.71
CA GLN A 294 33.42 -10.81 -30.26
C GLN A 294 34.44 -10.56 -31.37
N ASP A 295 35.37 -9.64 -31.11
CA ASP A 295 36.58 -9.42 -31.92
C ASP A 295 37.77 -10.19 -31.32
N ALA A 296 38.69 -10.65 -32.16
CA ALA A 296 39.86 -11.42 -31.73
C ALA A 296 40.71 -10.63 -30.71
N GLY A 297 40.64 -11.03 -29.43
CA GLY A 297 41.41 -10.44 -28.33
C GLY A 297 40.69 -9.40 -27.47
N CYS A 298 39.42 -9.09 -27.71
CA CYS A 298 38.63 -8.15 -26.91
C CYS A 298 37.59 -8.84 -25.99
N ALA A 299 37.08 -8.09 -25.00
CA ALA A 299 36.05 -8.55 -24.06
C ALA A 299 34.68 -8.74 -24.75
N PHE A 300 33.87 -9.67 -24.22
CA PHE A 300 32.52 -9.95 -24.75
C PHE A 300 31.60 -8.74 -24.60
N ASN A 301 30.87 -8.39 -25.67
CA ASN A 301 29.76 -7.45 -25.59
C ASN A 301 28.45 -8.23 -25.77
N ASP A 302 27.86 -8.63 -24.64
CA ASP A 302 26.68 -9.48 -24.59
C ASP A 302 25.42 -8.63 -24.38
N THR A 303 24.39 -8.82 -25.20
CA THR A 303 23.10 -8.15 -25.02
C THR A 303 21.95 -9.15 -25.11
N TYR A 304 21.05 -9.09 -24.13
CA TYR A 304 19.78 -9.81 -24.17
C TYR A 304 18.67 -8.91 -24.67
N HIS A 305 17.92 -9.37 -25.66
CA HIS A 305 16.69 -8.73 -26.13
C HIS A 305 15.51 -9.67 -25.86
N VAL A 306 14.64 -9.31 -24.93
CA VAL A 306 13.39 -10.04 -24.66
C VAL A 306 12.26 -9.27 -25.33
N SER A 307 11.69 -9.81 -26.39
CA SER A 307 10.65 -9.14 -27.20
C SER A 307 9.31 -9.85 -27.12
N GLY A 308 8.22 -9.13 -27.37
CA GLY A 308 6.89 -9.70 -27.44
C GLY A 308 6.34 -10.14 -26.09
N ILE A 309 6.71 -9.45 -25.00
CA ILE A 309 6.22 -9.76 -23.65
C ILE A 309 4.80 -9.20 -23.51
N ASP A 310 3.82 -10.09 -23.42
CA ASP A 310 2.42 -9.72 -23.21
C ASP A 310 2.15 -9.36 -21.74
N VAL A 311 1.82 -8.09 -21.50
CA VAL A 311 1.45 -7.56 -20.18
C VAL A 311 0.05 -6.96 -20.24
N ASP A 312 -0.84 -7.50 -19.42
CA ASP A 312 -2.17 -6.93 -19.21
C ASP A 312 -2.08 -5.87 -18.12
N THR A 313 -2.23 -4.59 -18.51
CA THR A 313 -2.16 -3.44 -17.60
C THR A 313 -3.26 -2.44 -17.93
N ILE A 314 -3.64 -1.59 -16.98
CA ILE A 314 -4.65 -0.55 -17.23
C ILE A 314 -3.96 0.62 -17.93
N ILE A 315 -4.20 0.82 -19.23
CA ILE A 315 -3.52 1.88 -20.01
C ILE A 315 -4.40 2.63 -21.00
N GLY A 316 -4.50 3.95 -20.84
CA GLY A 316 -5.25 4.82 -21.75
C GLY A 316 -6.02 5.90 -21.02
N ILE A 317 -6.64 6.81 -21.78
CA ILE A 317 -7.34 7.98 -21.24
C ILE A 317 -8.86 7.79 -21.21
N HIS A 318 -9.41 6.83 -21.96
CA HIS A 318 -10.84 6.64 -22.04
C HIS A 318 -11.41 5.88 -20.83
N PRO A 319 -12.62 6.19 -20.34
CA PRO A 319 -13.19 5.54 -19.16
C PRO A 319 -13.26 4.01 -19.24
N TRP A 320 -13.51 3.45 -20.43
CA TRP A 320 -13.55 2.00 -20.64
C TRP A 320 -12.14 1.36 -20.58
N GLU A 321 -11.12 2.05 -21.10
CA GLU A 321 -9.70 1.67 -21.04
C GLU A 321 -9.16 1.65 -19.60
N ARG A 322 -9.79 2.42 -18.71
CA ARG A 322 -9.46 2.50 -17.28
C ARG A 322 -10.14 1.43 -16.43
N GLN A 323 -11.13 0.72 -16.95
CA GLN A 323 -11.88 -0.33 -16.25
C GLN A 323 -11.36 -1.74 -16.55
N PHE A 324 -10.85 -1.96 -17.76
CA PHE A 324 -10.38 -3.25 -18.21
C PHE A 324 -8.88 -3.20 -18.52
N LYS A 325 -8.14 -4.23 -18.07
CA LYS A 325 -6.74 -4.38 -18.44
C LYS A 325 -6.64 -4.56 -19.95
N GLN A 326 -5.72 -3.84 -20.55
CA GLN A 326 -5.43 -3.87 -21.96
C GLN A 326 -4.07 -4.49 -22.20
N LYS A 327 -3.93 -5.05 -23.39
CA LYS A 327 -2.72 -5.71 -23.80
C LYS A 327 -1.66 -4.67 -24.19
N VAL A 328 -0.54 -4.70 -23.49
CA VAL A 328 0.68 -3.98 -23.85
C VAL A 328 1.74 -5.02 -24.17
N VAL A 329 2.46 -4.79 -25.27
CA VAL A 329 3.60 -5.60 -25.68
C VAL A 329 4.86 -4.86 -25.27
N LEU A 330 5.72 -5.52 -24.49
CA LEU A 330 7.00 -4.96 -24.05
C LEU A 330 8.17 -5.68 -24.73
N ASP A 331 9.14 -4.89 -25.16
CA ASP A 331 10.46 -5.36 -25.54
C ASP A 331 11.52 -4.75 -24.61
N VAL A 332 12.39 -5.58 -24.06
CA VAL A 332 13.40 -5.20 -23.07
C VAL A 332 14.78 -5.60 -23.58
N SER A 333 15.71 -4.65 -23.64
CA SER A 333 17.11 -4.90 -24.03
C SER A 333 18.06 -4.59 -22.88
N VAL A 334 18.86 -5.56 -22.48
CA VAL A 334 19.75 -5.50 -21.31
C VAL A 334 21.18 -5.87 -21.71
N PRO A 335 22.16 -4.95 -21.59
CA PRO A 335 23.56 -5.24 -21.83
C PRO A 335 24.24 -5.91 -20.62
N GLY A 336 25.15 -6.84 -20.88
CA GLY A 336 26.19 -7.31 -19.95
C GLY A 336 25.72 -8.02 -18.68
N THR A 337 24.69 -8.87 -18.73
CA THR A 337 24.16 -9.53 -17.51
C THR A 337 23.87 -11.03 -17.67
N ASP A 338 23.68 -11.73 -16.55
CA ASP A 338 23.37 -13.17 -16.52
C ASP A 338 21.89 -13.47 -16.78
N TYR A 339 21.61 -14.64 -17.38
CA TYR A 339 20.24 -15.04 -17.72
C TYR A 339 19.30 -15.16 -16.51
N SER A 340 19.81 -15.52 -15.33
CA SER A 340 19.02 -15.57 -14.09
C SER A 340 18.53 -14.19 -13.67
N HIS A 341 19.36 -13.15 -13.84
CA HIS A 341 18.96 -11.77 -13.56
C HIS A 341 17.93 -11.28 -14.57
N ILE A 342 18.03 -11.68 -15.84
CA ILE A 342 16.99 -11.40 -16.84
C ILE A 342 15.65 -12.02 -16.44
N LEU A 343 15.63 -13.27 -15.96
CA LEU A 343 14.38 -13.91 -15.54
C LEU A 343 13.70 -13.16 -14.39
N LEU A 344 14.47 -12.83 -13.35
CA LEU A 344 13.98 -12.07 -12.19
C LEU A 344 13.52 -10.66 -12.59
N LEU A 345 14.29 -9.98 -13.45
CA LEU A 345 13.98 -8.66 -13.98
C LEU A 345 12.66 -8.67 -14.75
N ILE A 346 12.46 -9.61 -15.68
CA ILE A 346 11.23 -9.69 -16.47
C ILE A 346 10.03 -10.08 -15.60
N GLU A 347 10.19 -11.01 -14.65
CA GLU A 347 9.11 -11.38 -13.73
C GLU A 347 8.69 -10.20 -12.85
N ASN A 348 9.65 -9.45 -12.31
CA ASN A 348 9.38 -8.25 -11.53
C ASN A 348 8.76 -7.13 -12.37
N LEU A 349 9.23 -6.91 -13.60
CA LEU A 349 8.63 -5.95 -14.54
C LEU A 349 7.18 -6.32 -14.89
N ILE A 350 6.91 -7.59 -15.19
CA ILE A 350 5.55 -8.06 -15.47
C ILE A 350 4.66 -7.86 -14.23
N ASN A 351 5.11 -8.31 -13.05
CA ASN A 351 4.33 -8.18 -11.81
C ASN A 351 4.07 -6.71 -11.46
N PHE A 352 5.06 -5.84 -11.59
CA PHE A 352 4.92 -4.41 -11.38
C PHE A 352 3.91 -3.81 -12.37
N LEU A 353 4.13 -3.98 -13.68
CA LEU A 353 3.30 -3.36 -14.71
C LEU A 353 1.88 -3.92 -14.75
N GLN A 354 1.66 -5.20 -14.44
CA GLN A 354 0.31 -5.78 -14.35
C GLN A 354 -0.51 -5.20 -13.20
N ASN A 355 0.14 -4.66 -12.16
CA ASN A 355 -0.51 -4.08 -10.99
C ASN A 355 -0.54 -2.55 -11.01
N SER A 356 0.17 -1.92 -11.96
CA SER A 356 0.17 -0.48 -12.19
C SER A 356 -0.91 -0.04 -13.19
N SER A 357 -1.18 1.28 -13.23
CA SER A 357 -2.07 1.90 -14.23
C SER A 357 -1.44 3.14 -14.83
N TYR A 358 -1.61 3.35 -16.14
CA TYR A 358 -0.94 4.40 -16.90
C TYR A 358 -1.92 5.15 -17.80
N HIS A 359 -1.69 6.44 -18.02
CA HIS A 359 -2.45 7.21 -19.00
C HIS A 359 -1.87 7.08 -20.40
N VAL A 360 -0.53 7.09 -20.50
CA VAL A 360 0.23 7.10 -21.75
C VAL A 360 1.39 6.09 -21.70
N LEU A 361 1.88 5.66 -22.85
CA LEU A 361 2.94 4.64 -22.96
C LEU A 361 4.30 5.15 -22.46
N GLU A 362 4.53 6.45 -22.52
CA GLU A 362 5.75 7.13 -22.10
C GLU A 362 5.98 6.95 -20.60
N HIS A 363 4.96 7.17 -19.78
CA HIS A 363 5.05 6.97 -18.32
C HIS A 363 5.27 5.49 -17.97
N LEU A 364 4.60 4.59 -18.69
CA LEU A 364 4.80 3.15 -18.52
C LEU A 364 6.26 2.77 -18.80
N ALA A 365 6.80 3.22 -19.94
CA ALA A 365 8.17 2.91 -20.34
C ALA A 365 9.22 3.51 -19.38
N LEU A 366 8.97 4.73 -18.86
CA LEU A 366 9.86 5.40 -17.90
C LEU A 366 9.89 4.70 -16.54
N ASP A 367 8.74 4.30 -16.01
CA ASP A 367 8.67 3.60 -14.72
C ASP A 367 9.28 2.20 -14.81
N ALA A 368 9.03 1.50 -15.92
CA ALA A 368 9.66 0.21 -16.20
C ALA A 368 11.20 0.35 -16.24
N ALA A 369 11.72 1.43 -16.84
CA ALA A 369 13.16 1.68 -16.91
C ALA A 369 13.74 2.04 -15.53
N LYS A 370 13.01 2.84 -14.75
CA LYS A 370 13.40 3.22 -13.39
C LYS A 370 13.45 2.00 -12.46
N LEU A 371 12.46 1.10 -12.55
CA LEU A 371 12.44 -0.14 -11.78
C LEU A 371 13.71 -0.96 -12.02
N ALA A 372 14.06 -1.14 -13.30
CA ALA A 372 15.19 -1.95 -13.70
C ALA A 372 16.56 -1.35 -13.34
N VAL A 373 16.73 -0.03 -13.50
CA VAL A 373 18.00 0.65 -13.23
C VAL A 373 18.20 0.88 -11.72
N VAL A 374 17.17 1.35 -11.02
CA VAL A 374 17.30 1.78 -9.61
C VAL A 374 17.09 0.61 -8.64
N GLN A 375 16.02 -0.17 -8.79
CA GLN A 375 15.69 -1.21 -7.82
C GLN A 375 16.46 -2.51 -8.05
N LEU A 376 16.83 -2.79 -9.31
CA LEU A 376 17.57 -3.99 -9.69
C LEU A 376 19.03 -3.71 -10.04
N ALA A 377 19.48 -2.46 -9.85
CA ALA A 377 20.87 -2.01 -9.99
C ALA A 377 21.53 -2.31 -11.35
N HIS A 378 20.77 -2.26 -12.45
CA HIS A 378 21.35 -2.44 -13.79
C HIS A 378 21.98 -1.14 -14.33
N PRO A 379 23.13 -1.23 -15.01
CA PRO A 379 23.89 -0.04 -15.45
C PRO A 379 23.18 0.75 -16.57
N SER A 380 22.50 0.05 -17.48
CA SER A 380 21.74 0.62 -18.59
C SER A 380 20.65 -0.35 -19.03
N ILE A 381 19.48 0.15 -19.41
CA ILE A 381 18.41 -0.67 -19.98
C ILE A 381 17.64 0.10 -21.05
N THR A 382 17.18 -0.62 -22.07
CA THR A 382 16.28 -0.09 -23.09
C THR A 382 14.94 -0.81 -23.03
N ILE A 383 13.85 -0.06 -22.89
CA ILE A 383 12.49 -0.60 -22.84
C ILE A 383 11.66 0.02 -23.94
N LYS A 384 10.99 -0.82 -24.71
CA LYS A 384 9.99 -0.43 -25.70
C LYS A 384 8.63 -0.96 -25.26
N ALA A 385 7.64 -0.08 -25.19
CA ALA A 385 6.27 -0.42 -24.88
C ALA A 385 5.38 -0.10 -26.07
N ALA A 386 4.59 -1.08 -26.51
CA ALA A 386 3.68 -0.96 -27.65
C ALA A 386 2.26 -1.34 -27.24
N LYS A 387 1.29 -0.55 -27.69
CA LYS A 387 -0.15 -0.87 -27.55
C LYS A 387 -0.69 -1.28 -28.92
N PRO A 388 -0.97 -2.58 -29.14
CA PRO A 388 -1.52 -3.06 -30.41
C PRO A 388 -2.89 -2.43 -30.69
N SER A 389 -3.16 -2.11 -31.96
CA SER A 389 -4.47 -1.61 -32.41
C SER A 389 -4.96 -0.32 -31.71
N ALA A 390 -4.04 0.47 -31.14
CA ALA A 390 -4.38 1.75 -30.51
C ALA A 390 -4.91 2.79 -31.51
N LEU A 391 -4.54 2.67 -32.79
CA LEU A 391 -4.98 3.53 -33.88
C LEU A 391 -5.56 2.66 -35.01
N THR A 392 -6.67 3.07 -35.60
CA THR A 392 -7.53 2.25 -36.49
C THR A 392 -6.86 1.78 -37.80
N PHE A 393 -5.62 2.20 -38.08
CA PHE A 393 -4.86 1.85 -39.29
C PHE A 393 -3.36 1.61 -39.04
N ALA A 394 -2.92 1.57 -37.78
CA ALA A 394 -1.54 1.29 -37.42
C ALA A 394 -1.44 -0.05 -36.66
N ASP A 395 -0.38 -0.82 -36.95
CA ASP A 395 -0.15 -2.11 -36.28
C ASP A 395 -0.01 -1.95 -34.76
N SER A 396 0.69 -0.89 -34.32
CA SER A 396 0.77 -0.49 -32.91
C SER A 396 1.27 0.95 -32.76
N ALA A 397 0.91 1.59 -31.65
CA ALA A 397 1.61 2.78 -31.17
C ALA A 397 2.67 2.33 -30.15
N SER A 398 3.93 2.76 -30.31
CA SER A 398 5.01 2.34 -29.41
C SER A 398 5.94 3.47 -29.00
N VAL A 399 6.43 3.40 -27.77
CA VAL A 399 7.44 4.30 -27.20
C VAL A 399 8.65 3.49 -26.78
N GLN A 400 9.85 3.99 -27.04
CA GLN A 400 11.11 3.36 -26.62
C GLN A 400 11.96 4.35 -25.82
N VAL A 401 12.51 3.88 -24.69
CA VAL A 401 13.33 4.69 -23.79
C VAL A 401 14.57 3.90 -23.39
N THR A 402 15.72 4.56 -23.38
CA THR A 402 16.98 4.04 -22.81
C THR A 402 17.37 4.88 -21.59
N ARG A 403 17.68 4.23 -20.46
CA ARG A 403 18.09 4.91 -19.22
C ARG A 403 19.27 4.21 -18.56
N THR A 404 20.08 5.00 -17.87
CA THR A 404 21.29 4.61 -17.15
C THR A 404 21.18 5.03 -15.68
N ALA A 405 22.03 4.47 -14.81
CA ALA A 405 22.05 4.84 -13.39
C ALA A 405 22.28 6.35 -13.15
N ALA A 406 23.02 7.01 -14.05
CA ALA A 406 23.28 8.44 -13.99
C ALA A 406 22.01 9.30 -14.23
N ASP A 407 21.04 8.80 -15.00
CA ASP A 407 19.79 9.53 -15.29
C ASP A 407 18.88 9.70 -14.05
N TYR A 408 19.20 9.03 -12.94
CA TYR A 408 18.39 9.02 -11.72
C TYR A 408 19.08 9.61 -10.47
N ASN A 409 20.29 10.19 -10.59
CA ASN A 409 21.05 10.77 -9.47
C ASN A 409 21.21 9.82 -8.25
N VAL A 410 21.36 8.52 -8.49
CA VAL A 410 21.57 7.55 -7.41
C VAL A 410 23.08 7.40 -7.19
N SER A 411 23.62 7.98 -6.13
CA SER A 411 24.95 7.63 -5.63
C SER A 411 24.96 6.15 -5.23
N PRO A 412 26.06 5.40 -5.48
CA PRO A 412 26.17 4.01 -5.03
C PRO A 412 26.30 4.02 -3.50
N ASN A 413 25.17 4.00 -2.80
CA ASN A 413 25.17 3.96 -1.36
C ASN A 413 25.55 2.57 -0.88
N VAL A 414 26.63 2.57 -0.11
CA VAL A 414 26.99 1.61 0.92
C VAL A 414 25.73 1.15 1.66
N LEU A 415 25.59 -0.15 1.82
CA LEU A 415 24.63 -0.79 2.71
C LEU A 415 24.89 -0.32 4.15
N GLU A 416 24.25 0.77 4.56
CA GLU A 416 24.00 1.06 5.96
C GLU A 416 22.61 0.55 6.34
N ASP A 417 22.59 -0.28 7.38
CA ASP A 417 21.47 -1.04 7.91
C ASP A 417 20.51 -0.13 8.69
N HIS A 418 19.87 0.81 7.98
CA HIS A 418 18.74 1.56 8.51
C HIS A 418 17.43 0.88 8.13
N PRO A 419 16.54 0.57 9.09
CA PRO A 419 15.24 -0.02 8.77
C PRO A 419 14.46 0.95 7.87
N ARG A 420 14.10 0.47 6.67
CA ARG A 420 13.39 1.27 5.66
C ARG A 420 12.02 1.68 6.21
N THR A 421 11.90 2.90 6.70
CA THR A 421 10.63 3.43 7.23
C THR A 421 9.66 3.74 6.08
N THR A 422 8.41 3.35 6.24
CA THR A 422 7.32 3.52 5.28
C THR A 422 6.20 4.35 5.88
N THR A 423 5.54 5.18 5.07
CA THR A 423 4.39 5.98 5.48
C THR A 423 3.11 5.15 5.38
N ALA A 424 2.35 5.04 6.46
CA ALA A 424 1.02 4.43 6.46
C ALA A 424 -0.05 5.44 6.88
N VAL A 425 -1.28 5.26 6.39
CA VAL A 425 -2.43 6.09 6.75
C VAL A 425 -3.47 5.20 7.39
N LEU A 426 -3.91 5.58 8.59
CA LEU A 426 -4.83 4.81 9.41
C LEU A 426 -6.13 5.60 9.62
N SER A 427 -7.28 4.95 9.55
CA SER A 427 -8.53 5.54 10.05
C SER A 427 -8.63 5.37 11.56
N LEU A 428 -9.26 6.33 12.21
CA LEU A 428 -9.55 6.36 13.63
C LEU A 428 -11.07 6.43 13.80
N GLY A 429 -11.68 5.49 14.50
CA GLY A 429 -13.13 5.49 14.73
C GLY A 429 -13.49 5.10 16.16
N SER A 430 -14.35 5.88 16.82
CA SER A 430 -14.81 5.58 18.18
C SER A 430 -16.28 5.97 18.35
N ASN A 431 -17.12 5.10 18.94
CA ASN A 431 -18.50 5.45 19.27
C ASN A 431 -18.94 5.08 20.70
N LEU A 432 -18.07 4.48 21.52
CA LEU A 432 -18.37 4.12 22.90
C LEU A 432 -17.51 4.94 23.88
N GLY A 433 -18.09 5.29 25.04
CA GLY A 433 -17.37 5.95 26.14
C GLY A 433 -16.80 7.32 25.77
N ASN A 434 -15.61 7.64 26.31
CA ASN A 434 -14.91 8.88 26.01
C ASN A 434 -14.17 8.78 24.68
N LYS A 435 -14.88 9.12 23.60
CA LYS A 435 -14.43 8.98 22.21
C LYS A 435 -13.10 9.70 21.93
N LYS A 436 -12.91 10.90 22.49
CA LYS A 436 -11.65 11.68 22.35
C LYS A 436 -10.51 10.96 23.05
N ALA A 437 -10.72 10.54 24.30
CA ALA A 437 -9.71 9.86 25.08
C ALA A 437 -9.27 8.54 24.41
N HIS A 438 -10.21 7.75 23.88
CA HIS A 438 -9.87 6.51 23.16
C HIS A 438 -8.99 6.77 21.92
N ILE A 439 -9.34 7.78 21.11
CA ILE A 439 -8.52 8.16 19.94
C ILE A 439 -7.12 8.63 20.39
N HIS A 440 -7.05 9.47 21.41
CA HIS A 440 -5.77 9.98 21.92
C HIS A 440 -4.90 8.86 22.51
N SER A 441 -5.50 7.96 23.29
CA SER A 441 -4.81 6.79 23.84
C SER A 441 -4.32 5.84 22.74
N ALA A 442 -5.10 5.65 21.67
CA ALA A 442 -4.66 4.84 20.52
C ALA A 442 -3.40 5.44 19.87
N LEU A 443 -3.38 6.75 19.61
CA LEU A 443 -2.19 7.42 19.08
C LEU A 443 -0.98 7.30 20.02
N SER A 444 -1.19 7.51 21.33
CA SER A 444 -0.13 7.36 22.32
C SER A 444 0.43 5.93 22.38
N GLN A 445 -0.43 4.92 22.22
CA GLN A 445 0.00 3.52 22.19
C GLN A 445 0.76 3.16 20.90
N LEU A 446 0.43 3.76 19.75
CA LEU A 446 1.22 3.58 18.52
C LEU A 446 2.67 4.01 18.72
N GLU A 447 2.87 5.19 19.32
CA GLU A 447 4.20 5.78 19.58
C GLU A 447 4.93 4.99 20.69
N LYS A 448 4.27 4.75 21.84
CA LYS A 448 4.88 4.05 22.99
C LYS A 448 5.31 2.62 22.70
N ARG A 449 4.58 1.90 21.84
CA ARG A 449 4.90 0.52 21.45
C ARG A 449 5.91 0.43 20.30
N GLY A 450 6.35 1.57 19.74
CA GLY A 450 7.21 1.58 18.57
C GLY A 450 6.53 1.04 17.29
N VAL A 451 5.19 1.06 17.25
CA VAL A 451 4.41 0.63 16.07
C VAL A 451 4.58 1.66 14.94
N GLY A 452 4.59 2.94 15.28
CA GLY A 452 4.91 4.02 14.36
C GLY A 452 4.79 5.40 15.00
N ASN A 453 5.45 6.39 14.40
CA ASN A 453 5.41 7.78 14.86
C ASN A 453 4.31 8.54 14.12
N VAL A 454 3.47 9.28 14.86
CA VAL A 454 2.40 10.08 14.24
C VAL A 454 3.00 11.33 13.60
N VAL A 455 2.81 11.45 12.28
CA VAL A 455 3.30 12.57 11.47
C VAL A 455 2.23 13.64 11.28
N ASP A 456 0.98 13.21 11.05
CA ASP A 456 -0.13 14.11 10.73
C ASP A 456 -1.45 13.51 11.23
N THR A 457 -2.41 14.38 11.50
CA THR A 457 -3.77 14.02 11.89
C THR A 457 -4.75 14.88 11.10
N SER A 458 -5.90 14.33 10.73
CA SER A 458 -7.01 15.11 10.21
C SER A 458 -7.70 15.92 11.32
N HIS A 459 -8.73 16.68 10.98
CA HIS A 459 -9.70 17.08 11.99
C HIS A 459 -10.54 15.88 12.46
N LEU A 460 -11.29 16.05 13.54
CA LEU A 460 -12.26 15.06 13.99
C LEU A 460 -13.65 15.40 13.48
N TYR A 461 -14.38 14.35 13.08
CA TYR A 461 -15.70 14.47 12.51
C TYR A 461 -16.71 13.59 13.25
N ALA A 462 -17.83 14.18 13.67
CA ALA A 462 -18.94 13.45 14.24
C ALA A 462 -19.88 12.97 13.12
N THR A 463 -20.26 11.68 13.15
CA THR A 463 -21.07 11.07 12.10
C THR A 463 -22.14 10.14 12.65
N ALA A 464 -23.29 10.09 11.97
CA ALA A 464 -24.29 9.08 12.24
C ALA A 464 -23.74 7.67 11.91
N PRO A 465 -24.24 6.61 12.58
CA PRO A 465 -23.86 5.24 12.25
C PRO A 465 -24.28 4.84 10.82
N MET A 466 -23.38 4.24 10.05
CA MET A 466 -23.63 3.89 8.65
C MET A 466 -24.41 2.57 8.46
N TYR A 467 -24.18 1.57 9.30
CA TYR A 467 -24.70 0.20 9.07
C TYR A 467 -25.72 -0.25 10.11
N VAL A 468 -25.37 -0.14 11.39
CA VAL A 468 -26.29 -0.41 12.50
C VAL A 468 -26.74 0.94 13.00
N HIS A 469 -28.00 1.31 12.76
CA HIS A 469 -28.50 2.65 13.10
C HIS A 469 -28.85 2.80 14.58
N ASP A 470 -29.08 1.69 15.29
CA ASP A 470 -29.31 1.66 16.74
C ASP A 470 -27.98 1.59 17.52
N GLN A 471 -27.17 2.65 17.40
CA GLN A 471 -25.93 2.82 18.18
C GLN A 471 -25.54 4.31 18.28
N PRO A 472 -24.64 4.67 19.21
CA PRO A 472 -24.19 6.05 19.34
C PRO A 472 -23.42 6.54 18.09
N ALA A 473 -23.45 7.85 17.88
CA ALA A 473 -22.71 8.52 16.81
C ALA A 473 -21.19 8.34 16.94
N PHE A 474 -20.53 8.13 15.81
CA PHE A 474 -19.09 7.94 15.71
C PHE A 474 -18.35 9.27 15.73
N LEU A 475 -17.16 9.25 16.33
CA LEU A 475 -16.12 10.24 16.15
C LEU A 475 -15.06 9.61 15.24
N ASN A 476 -14.85 10.19 14.06
CA ASN A 476 -13.94 9.69 13.05
C ASN A 476 -12.80 10.68 12.80
N GLY A 477 -11.63 10.14 12.48
CA GLY A 477 -10.47 10.88 12.02
C GLY A 477 -9.56 9.96 11.20
N VAL A 478 -8.47 10.52 10.71
CA VAL A 478 -7.40 9.80 10.01
C VAL A 478 -6.07 10.29 10.56
N CYS A 479 -5.11 9.40 10.75
CA CYS A 479 -3.72 9.78 11.04
C CYS A 479 -2.77 9.19 10.01
N LYS A 480 -1.67 9.92 9.80
CA LYS A 480 -0.53 9.47 9.02
C LYS A 480 0.60 9.12 9.97
N ILE A 481 1.18 7.94 9.80
CA ILE A 481 2.29 7.46 10.61
C ILE A 481 3.48 7.07 9.76
N THR A 482 4.68 7.10 10.33
CA THR A 482 5.85 6.40 9.79
C THR A 482 6.09 5.12 10.60
N THR A 483 6.32 4.02 9.91
CA THR A 483 6.52 2.71 10.53
C THR A 483 7.57 1.89 9.79
N ALA A 484 8.32 1.07 10.52
CA ALA A 484 9.21 0.06 9.93
C ALA A 484 8.54 -1.33 9.82
N LEU A 485 7.29 -1.47 10.28
CA LEU A 485 6.58 -2.73 10.33
C LEU A 485 5.93 -3.07 8.99
N HIS A 486 6.07 -4.31 8.55
CA HIS A 486 5.34 -4.84 7.39
C HIS A 486 3.81 -4.73 7.56
N PRO A 487 3.00 -4.52 6.50
CA PRO A 487 1.55 -4.26 6.61
C PRO A 487 0.76 -5.26 7.48
N HIS A 488 1.11 -6.54 7.42
CA HIS A 488 0.48 -7.57 8.25
C HIS A 488 0.84 -7.44 9.73
N THR A 489 2.12 -7.20 10.04
CA THR A 489 2.59 -6.97 11.41
C THR A 489 2.02 -5.67 11.99
N LEU A 490 1.88 -4.64 11.15
CA LEU A 490 1.17 -3.42 11.51
C LEU A 490 -0.29 -3.74 11.86
N LEU A 491 -1.02 -4.46 11.01
CA LEU A 491 -2.41 -4.85 11.28
C LEU A 491 -2.55 -5.62 12.60
N ASP A 492 -1.65 -6.57 12.86
CA ASP A 492 -1.67 -7.33 14.12
C ASP A 492 -1.49 -6.39 15.31
N SER A 493 -0.49 -5.49 15.26
CA SER A 493 -0.23 -4.49 16.30
C SER A 493 -1.42 -3.55 16.54
N LEU A 494 -2.12 -3.13 15.48
CA LEU A 494 -3.33 -2.31 15.61
C LEU A 494 -4.44 -3.06 16.36
N LYS A 495 -4.67 -4.34 16.05
CA LYS A 495 -5.65 -5.18 16.77
C LYS A 495 -5.28 -5.39 18.24
N GLU A 496 -4.00 -5.42 18.58
CA GLU A 496 -3.58 -5.46 19.99
C GLU A 496 -3.95 -4.17 20.73
N ILE A 497 -3.68 -3.01 20.12
CA ILE A 497 -4.04 -1.70 20.68
C ILE A 497 -5.57 -1.62 20.87
N GLU A 498 -6.35 -2.08 19.90
CA GLU A 498 -7.82 -2.10 20.01
C GLU A 498 -8.31 -2.96 21.18
N ARG A 499 -7.75 -4.16 21.33
CA ARG A 499 -8.09 -5.08 22.43
C ARG A 499 -7.73 -4.47 23.79
N ASP A 500 -6.57 -3.83 23.90
CA ASP A 500 -6.10 -3.23 25.15
C ASP A 500 -6.91 -1.99 25.54
N LEU A 501 -7.54 -1.32 24.55
CA LEU A 501 -8.52 -0.24 24.76
C LEU A 501 -9.96 -0.76 24.94
N GLY A 502 -10.15 -2.07 25.07
CA GLY A 502 -11.42 -2.68 25.45
C GLY A 502 -12.34 -3.05 24.28
N ARG A 503 -11.83 -3.17 23.05
CA ARG A 503 -12.61 -3.70 21.93
C ARG A 503 -12.84 -5.21 22.09
N ASP A 504 -14.10 -5.62 22.03
CA ASP A 504 -14.47 -7.02 21.91
C ASP A 504 -14.29 -7.51 20.46
N MET A 505 -13.36 -8.44 20.25
CA MET A 505 -13.02 -9.01 18.95
C MET A 505 -13.98 -10.12 18.51
N GLU A 506 -14.77 -10.66 19.44
CA GLU A 506 -15.78 -11.70 19.18
C GLU A 506 -17.22 -11.14 19.13
N GLY A 507 -17.36 -9.84 19.38
CA GLY A 507 -18.63 -9.12 19.40
C GLY A 507 -19.27 -8.93 18.02
N GLN A 508 -20.38 -8.20 18.00
CA GLN A 508 -21.17 -7.97 16.78
C GLN A 508 -20.34 -7.27 15.68
N VAL A 509 -20.28 -7.88 14.50
CA VAL A 509 -19.66 -7.29 13.30
C VAL A 509 -20.29 -5.93 13.01
N LYS A 510 -19.46 -4.87 12.97
CA LYS A 510 -19.88 -3.46 12.79
C LYS A 510 -20.73 -2.86 13.92
N GLY A 511 -20.72 -3.46 15.11
CA GLY A 511 -21.35 -2.92 16.31
C GLY A 511 -20.53 -1.82 17.02
N PRO A 512 -21.02 -1.35 18.19
CA PRO A 512 -20.38 -0.32 19.00
C PRO A 512 -19.01 -0.74 19.51
N ARG A 513 -18.04 0.18 19.55
CA ARG A 513 -16.66 -0.08 19.95
C ARG A 513 -15.96 1.15 20.54
N PRO A 514 -15.08 0.96 21.54
CA PRO A 514 -14.23 2.01 22.08
C PRO A 514 -13.30 2.62 21.02
N ILE A 515 -12.72 1.80 20.15
CA ILE A 515 -11.81 2.24 19.08
C ILE A 515 -11.80 1.26 17.91
N ASP A 516 -11.48 1.75 16.72
CA ASP A 516 -11.36 1.04 15.45
C ASP A 516 -10.22 1.69 14.64
N LEU A 517 -9.24 0.89 14.24
CA LEU A 517 -8.03 1.28 13.54
C LEU A 517 -7.89 0.45 12.26
N ASP A 518 -8.20 1.03 11.10
CA ASP A 518 -8.02 0.37 9.80
C ASP A 518 -6.84 0.97 9.04
N ILE A 519 -6.04 0.13 8.37
CA ILE A 519 -5.02 0.59 7.42
C ILE A 519 -5.71 1.02 6.12
N LEU A 520 -5.72 2.33 5.85
CA LEU A 520 -6.28 2.90 4.63
C LEU A 520 -5.29 2.81 3.47
N LEU A 521 -4.05 3.23 3.69
CA LEU A 521 -2.98 3.31 2.70
C LEU A 521 -1.65 2.88 3.34
N TYR A 522 -0.74 2.30 2.55
CA TYR A 522 0.57 1.88 3.02
C TYR A 522 1.60 2.05 1.89
N GLY A 523 2.48 3.05 2.03
CA GLY A 523 3.47 3.41 1.01
C GLY A 523 2.85 3.50 -0.38
N GLU A 524 3.53 2.95 -1.37
CA GLU A 524 3.01 2.74 -2.72
C GLU A 524 2.60 1.28 -2.95
N GLU A 525 2.25 0.55 -1.89
CA GLU A 525 1.94 -0.88 -1.95
C GLU A 525 0.45 -1.15 -2.13
N CYS A 526 0.16 -2.19 -2.93
CA CYS A 526 -1.16 -2.80 -3.00
C CYS A 526 -1.10 -4.18 -2.34
N VAL A 527 -1.72 -4.31 -1.16
CA VAL A 527 -1.83 -5.58 -0.46
C VAL A 527 -3.19 -6.19 -0.74
N HIS A 528 -3.22 -7.43 -1.23
CA HIS A 528 -4.45 -8.17 -1.47
C HIS A 528 -4.32 -9.60 -0.96
N THR A 529 -4.77 -9.81 0.26
CA THR A 529 -4.79 -11.12 0.93
C THR A 529 -6.17 -11.39 1.51
N ASP A 530 -6.41 -12.60 2.02
CA ASP A 530 -7.66 -12.95 2.68
C ASP A 530 -7.91 -12.14 3.97
N THR A 531 -6.85 -11.60 4.60
CA THR A 531 -6.90 -10.92 5.90
C THR A 531 -6.70 -9.41 5.83
N LEU A 532 -6.03 -8.90 4.79
CA LEU A 532 -5.70 -7.48 4.64
C LEU A 532 -5.85 -7.03 3.19
N ARG A 533 -6.49 -5.88 2.99
CA ARG A 533 -6.61 -5.21 1.71
C ARG A 533 -6.23 -3.74 1.82
N VAL A 534 -5.16 -3.35 1.11
CA VAL A 534 -4.64 -1.98 1.03
C VAL A 534 -4.47 -1.61 -0.45
N PRO A 535 -4.94 -0.44 -0.94
CA PRO A 535 -5.82 0.51 -0.26
C PRO A 535 -7.12 -0.10 0.26
N HIS A 536 -7.64 0.41 1.38
CA HIS A 536 -8.81 -0.17 2.05
C HIS A 536 -10.04 -0.21 1.13
N ALA A 537 -10.69 -1.38 1.03
CA ALA A 537 -11.73 -1.65 0.04
C ALA A 537 -12.92 -0.69 0.08
N GLY A 538 -13.30 -0.26 1.28
CA GLY A 538 -14.46 0.60 1.53
C GLY A 538 -14.12 2.09 1.62
N MET A 539 -12.88 2.53 1.35
CA MET A 539 -12.53 3.94 1.56
C MET A 539 -13.29 4.89 0.61
N ARG A 540 -13.51 4.48 -0.66
CA ARG A 540 -14.11 5.30 -1.73
C ARG A 540 -15.61 5.57 -1.58
N GLU A 541 -16.30 4.83 -0.71
CA GLU A 541 -17.75 4.91 -0.52
C GLU A 541 -18.13 5.55 0.83
N ARG A 542 -17.13 5.94 1.63
CA ARG A 542 -17.32 6.44 3.00
C ARG A 542 -16.91 7.90 3.11
N ALA A 543 -17.88 8.80 3.15
CA ALA A 543 -17.63 10.22 3.37
C ALA A 543 -16.85 10.49 4.67
N PHE A 544 -17.13 9.73 5.73
CA PHE A 544 -16.44 9.83 7.02
C PHE A 544 -14.98 9.34 7.01
N VAL A 545 -14.54 8.71 5.92
CA VAL A 545 -13.12 8.38 5.66
C VAL A 545 -12.51 9.43 4.73
N LEU A 546 -13.18 9.73 3.61
CA LEU A 546 -12.65 10.65 2.60
C LEU A 546 -12.54 12.10 3.08
N ARG A 547 -13.46 12.57 3.94
CA ARG A 547 -13.43 13.93 4.46
C ARG A 547 -12.19 14.16 5.35
N PRO A 548 -11.94 13.39 6.42
CA PRO A 548 -10.69 13.50 7.16
C PRO A 548 -9.44 13.16 6.33
N LEU A 549 -9.53 12.23 5.37
CA LEU A 549 -8.40 11.98 4.46
C LEU A 549 -8.06 13.21 3.60
N ALA A 550 -9.06 14.02 3.22
CA ALA A 550 -8.83 15.25 2.44
C ALA A 550 -8.12 16.34 3.25
N ASP A 551 -8.22 16.33 4.59
CA ASP A 551 -7.46 17.26 5.45
C ASP A 551 -5.95 17.01 5.35
N ILE A 552 -5.52 15.75 5.15
CA ILE A 552 -4.11 15.35 5.14
C ILE A 552 -3.57 15.05 3.73
N LEU A 553 -4.41 14.60 2.81
CA LEU A 553 -4.06 14.12 1.47
C LEU A 553 -5.14 14.47 0.43
N PRO A 554 -5.45 15.77 0.22
CA PRO A 554 -6.55 16.20 -0.65
C PRO A 554 -6.35 15.78 -2.12
N ASN A 555 -5.12 15.87 -2.61
CA ASN A 555 -4.77 15.63 -4.02
C ASN A 555 -4.15 14.24 -4.27
N TYR A 556 -4.11 13.38 -3.25
CA TYR A 556 -3.59 12.02 -3.39
C TYR A 556 -4.58 11.14 -4.14
N THR A 557 -4.06 10.34 -5.08
CA THR A 557 -4.85 9.32 -5.79
C THR A 557 -4.28 7.96 -5.45
N PRO A 558 -4.99 7.14 -4.66
CA PRO A 558 -4.54 5.78 -4.38
C PRO A 558 -4.32 4.99 -5.67
N ILE A 559 -3.32 4.10 -5.71
CA ILE A 559 -2.88 3.37 -6.92
C ILE A 559 -4.03 2.61 -7.61
N THR A 560 -5.01 2.15 -6.83
CA THR A 560 -6.19 1.41 -7.33
C THR A 560 -7.36 2.30 -7.74
N HIS A 561 -7.24 3.62 -7.63
CA HIS A 561 -8.31 4.60 -7.83
C HIS A 561 -8.01 5.55 -9.00
N SER A 562 -9.04 6.24 -9.50
CA SER A 562 -8.95 7.18 -10.64
C SER A 562 -9.28 8.62 -10.28
N LEU A 563 -9.64 8.88 -9.03
CA LEU A 563 -10.03 10.19 -8.50
C LEU A 563 -9.11 10.51 -7.33
N THR A 564 -8.75 11.79 -7.19
CA THR A 564 -8.12 12.28 -5.96
C THR A 564 -9.07 12.12 -4.79
N THR A 565 -8.56 12.15 -3.56
CA THR A 565 -9.39 12.15 -2.34
C THR A 565 -10.50 13.19 -2.42
N THR A 566 -10.18 14.43 -2.79
CA THR A 566 -11.16 15.51 -2.93
C THR A 566 -12.20 15.24 -4.02
N GLN A 567 -11.79 14.74 -5.18
CA GLN A 567 -12.72 14.39 -6.27
C GLN A 567 -13.64 13.21 -5.89
N ALA A 568 -13.10 12.21 -5.18
CA ALA A 568 -13.89 11.10 -4.67
C ALA A 568 -14.92 11.57 -3.64
N LEU A 569 -14.53 12.48 -2.74
CA LEU A 569 -15.43 13.11 -1.77
C LEU A 569 -16.54 13.91 -2.47
N GLN A 570 -16.20 14.76 -3.44
CA GLN A 570 -17.17 15.54 -4.22
C GLN A 570 -18.19 14.63 -4.94
N ARG A 571 -17.76 13.45 -5.40
CA ARG A 571 -18.63 12.49 -6.10
C ARG A 571 -19.65 11.79 -5.20
N ILE A 572 -19.33 11.58 -3.92
CA ILE A 572 -20.32 11.10 -2.94
C ILE A 572 -21.40 12.16 -2.74
N GLY A 573 -21.05 13.43 -2.94
CA GLY A 573 -21.90 14.59 -2.67
C GLY A 573 -21.90 14.94 -1.18
N ASP A 574 -22.28 16.18 -0.87
CA ASP A 574 -22.45 16.65 0.51
C ASP A 574 -23.76 16.13 1.14
N GLY A 575 -24.19 14.91 0.78
CA GLY A 575 -25.46 14.31 1.18
C GLY A 575 -25.73 14.50 2.68
N ASP A 576 -26.59 15.48 2.96
CA ASP A 576 -27.05 16.02 4.24
C ASP A 576 -26.24 15.68 5.49
N ASN A 577 -25.58 16.68 6.08
CA ASN A 577 -25.27 16.76 7.53
C ASN A 577 -24.56 15.55 8.18
N ALA A 578 -24.09 14.57 7.41
CA ALA A 578 -23.69 13.26 7.92
C ALA A 578 -22.29 13.25 8.52
N VAL A 579 -21.44 14.23 8.17
CA VAL A 579 -20.05 14.33 8.62
C VAL A 579 -19.76 15.75 9.10
N GLN A 580 -19.86 15.96 10.42
CA GLN A 580 -19.75 17.30 11.02
C GLN A 580 -18.36 17.52 11.61
N LEU A 581 -17.67 18.58 11.18
CA LEU A 581 -16.41 19.02 11.80
C LEU A 581 -16.67 19.43 13.25
N VAL A 582 -15.99 18.78 14.19
CA VAL A 582 -16.16 19.04 15.63
C VAL A 582 -14.86 19.48 16.31
N LEU A 583 -14.98 20.43 17.22
CA LEU A 583 -13.94 20.85 18.15
C LEU A 583 -14.07 20.04 19.45
N PRO A 584 -13.04 19.25 19.83
CA PRO A 584 -13.11 18.38 21.00
C PRO A 584 -12.62 19.09 22.28
N VAL A 585 -13.53 19.41 23.19
CA VAL A 585 -13.25 20.14 24.44
C VAL A 585 -13.66 19.28 25.64
N GLY A 586 -12.68 18.79 26.40
CA GLY A 586 -12.92 17.73 27.39
C GLY A 586 -13.67 16.56 26.74
N ASP A 587 -14.82 16.21 27.30
CA ASP A 587 -15.70 15.13 26.81
C ASP A 587 -16.78 15.63 25.83
N ARG A 588 -16.82 16.94 25.57
CA ARG A 588 -17.81 17.60 24.72
C ARG A 588 -17.29 17.78 23.31
N LEU A 589 -18.18 17.68 22.33
CA LEU A 589 -17.88 17.85 20.91
C LEU A 589 -18.72 19.01 20.35
N PHE A 590 -18.06 20.09 19.94
CA PHE A 590 -18.74 21.29 19.45
C PHE A 590 -18.67 21.39 17.93
N SER A 591 -19.82 21.49 17.26
CA SER A 591 -19.85 21.65 15.80
C SER A 591 -19.39 23.06 15.39
N LEU A 592 -18.25 23.14 14.71
CA LEU A 592 -17.72 24.43 14.22
C LEU A 592 -18.51 24.93 13.01
N ARG A 593 -18.97 24.01 12.15
CA ARG A 593 -19.66 24.38 10.90
C ARG A 593 -21.17 24.50 11.05
N GLY A 594 -21.77 24.08 12.17
CA GLY A 594 -23.20 24.21 12.42
C GLY A 594 -23.71 25.63 12.69
N ARG A 595 -22.83 26.57 13.07
CA ARG A 595 -23.15 27.98 13.31
C ARG A 595 -21.94 28.90 13.11
N ARG A 596 -22.18 30.22 13.02
CA ARG A 596 -21.12 31.24 13.05
C ARG A 596 -20.89 31.61 14.52
N TRP A 597 -19.70 31.33 15.04
CA TRP A 597 -19.38 31.46 16.46
C TRP A 597 -18.95 32.89 16.81
N VAL A 598 -19.48 33.42 17.91
CA VAL A 598 -19.09 34.74 18.44
C VAL A 598 -18.27 34.57 19.71
N MET A 599 -17.01 35.01 19.66
CA MET A 599 -16.09 35.04 20.79
C MET A 599 -16.06 36.46 21.39
N ALA A 600 -16.48 36.58 22.64
CA ALA A 600 -16.52 37.83 23.37
C ALA A 600 -15.20 38.13 24.07
N ILE A 601 -14.67 39.34 23.87
CA ILE A 601 -13.44 39.80 24.51
C ILE A 601 -13.75 40.25 25.94
N LEU A 602 -13.19 39.57 26.93
CA LEU A 602 -13.30 39.89 28.36
C LEU A 602 -11.93 40.23 28.94
N ASN A 603 -11.58 41.52 28.95
CA ASN A 603 -10.34 42.00 29.54
C ASN A 603 -10.47 42.13 31.06
N CYS A 604 -9.47 41.64 31.79
CA CYS A 604 -9.35 41.67 33.26
C CYS A 604 -8.19 42.56 33.72
N THR A 605 -7.79 43.51 32.88
CA THR A 605 -6.73 44.47 33.18
C THR A 605 -7.31 45.68 33.91
N PRO A 606 -6.61 46.25 34.91
CA PRO A 606 -6.98 47.54 35.51
C PRO A 606 -7.10 48.67 34.48
N ASP A 607 -6.34 48.56 33.38
CA ASP A 607 -6.23 49.56 32.32
C ASP A 607 -7.21 49.35 31.16
N SER A 608 -8.30 48.58 31.29
CA SER A 608 -9.25 48.39 30.19
C SER A 608 -10.02 49.69 29.87
N PHE A 609 -9.39 50.47 28.99
CA PHE A 609 -9.69 51.81 28.47
C PHE A 609 -11.15 52.17 28.14
N SER A 610 -11.43 53.46 28.36
CA SER A 610 -12.46 54.35 27.78
C SER A 610 -13.73 54.66 28.59
N ASP A 611 -13.96 54.02 29.74
CA ASP A 611 -15.07 54.35 30.65
C ASP A 611 -14.63 54.44 32.13
N GLY A 612 -13.57 55.23 32.39
CA GLY A 612 -13.24 55.79 33.71
C GLY A 612 -13.61 54.97 34.97
N GLY A 613 -12.76 54.02 35.37
CA GLY A 613 -12.87 53.37 36.67
C GLY A 613 -11.56 52.72 37.10
N LEU A 614 -10.84 53.35 38.04
CA LEU A 614 -9.61 52.84 38.67
C LEU A 614 -9.84 51.62 39.60
N ASN A 615 -11.06 51.05 39.62
CA ASN A 615 -11.50 50.01 40.55
C ASN A 615 -12.28 48.89 39.82
N PHE A 616 -11.71 48.27 38.79
CA PHE A 616 -12.36 47.11 38.15
C PHE A 616 -12.21 45.87 39.03
N THR A 617 -13.31 45.40 39.61
CA THR A 617 -13.34 44.27 40.54
C THR A 617 -13.62 42.94 39.83
N LEU A 618 -13.40 41.82 40.53
CA LEU A 618 -13.80 40.50 40.04
C LEU A 618 -15.32 40.44 39.81
N GLU A 619 -16.11 41.10 40.66
CA GLU A 619 -17.57 41.18 40.51
C GLU A 619 -17.97 41.90 39.22
N ASP A 620 -17.28 42.98 38.85
CA ASP A 620 -17.55 43.71 37.60
C ASP A 620 -17.24 42.86 36.37
N ALA A 621 -16.12 42.13 36.40
CA ALA A 621 -15.73 41.20 35.34
C ALA A 621 -16.78 40.09 35.15
N LEU A 622 -17.29 39.54 36.26
CA LEU A 622 -18.34 38.53 36.26
C LEU A 622 -19.68 39.06 35.76
N ALA A 623 -20.08 40.25 36.19
CA ALA A 623 -21.31 40.90 35.72
C ALA A 623 -21.24 41.15 34.20
N ASN A 624 -20.10 41.62 33.71
CA ASN A 624 -19.87 41.84 32.29
C ASN A 624 -19.89 40.52 31.50
N ALA A 625 -19.23 39.47 32.00
CA ALA A 625 -19.26 38.15 31.38
C ALA A 625 -20.68 37.58 31.30
N THR A 626 -21.45 37.70 32.38
CA THR A 626 -22.85 37.26 32.43
C THR A 626 -23.69 37.99 31.38
N ARG A 627 -23.50 39.30 31.24
CA ARG A 627 -24.15 40.10 30.19
C ARG A 627 -23.77 39.62 28.79
N MET A 628 -22.48 39.37 28.53
CA MET A 628 -22.01 38.86 27.23
C MET A 628 -22.64 37.51 26.88
N VAL A 629 -22.77 36.61 27.85
CA VAL A 629 -23.46 35.32 27.67
C VAL A 629 -24.94 35.53 27.34
N GLN A 630 -25.63 36.44 28.05
CA GLN A 630 -27.03 36.77 27.78
C GLN A 630 -27.24 37.41 26.40
N GLU A 631 -26.25 38.18 25.92
CA GLU A 631 -26.23 38.77 24.57
C GLU A 631 -25.97 37.74 23.46
N GLY A 632 -25.57 36.52 23.82
CA GLY A 632 -25.38 35.40 22.90
C GLY A 632 -23.93 35.09 22.54
N ALA A 633 -22.96 35.48 23.38
CA ALA A 633 -21.58 35.04 23.23
C ALA A 633 -21.48 33.51 23.34
N ASP A 634 -20.78 32.89 22.39
CA ASP A 634 -20.56 31.45 22.38
C ASP A 634 -19.27 31.04 23.13
N ILE A 635 -18.29 31.94 23.09
CA ILE A 635 -16.97 31.77 23.73
C ILE A 635 -16.67 33.06 24.49
N LEU A 636 -16.20 32.95 25.74
CA LEU A 636 -15.65 34.06 26.51
C LEU A 636 -14.13 33.99 26.46
N ASP A 637 -13.47 35.02 25.96
CA ASP A 637 -12.01 35.09 25.85
C ASP A 637 -11.43 36.01 26.92
N VAL A 638 -10.86 35.40 27.96
CA VAL A 638 -10.41 36.04 29.19
C VAL A 638 -8.94 36.45 29.06
N GLY A 639 -8.67 37.75 29.07
CA GLY A 639 -7.31 38.29 28.99
C GLY A 639 -6.87 39.00 30.27
N GLY A 640 -5.76 38.59 30.87
CA GLY A 640 -5.17 39.22 32.06
C GLY A 640 -4.18 40.36 31.76
N MET A 641 -3.77 40.46 30.49
CA MET A 641 -2.77 41.39 29.98
C MET A 641 -3.26 42.04 28.68
N SER A 642 -2.92 43.31 28.46
CA SER A 642 -3.25 44.03 27.22
C SER A 642 -2.19 43.76 26.16
N THR A 643 -2.61 43.25 25.00
CA THR A 643 -1.76 43.05 23.80
C THR A 643 -1.78 44.25 22.85
N ARG A 644 -2.30 45.40 23.31
CA ARG A 644 -2.34 46.65 22.53
C ARG A 644 -0.92 47.21 22.33
N PRO A 645 -0.66 47.93 21.23
CA PRO A 645 0.63 48.57 21.02
C PRO A 645 1.03 49.46 22.22
N ASN A 646 2.26 49.29 22.71
CA ASN A 646 2.84 50.01 23.85
C ASN A 646 2.17 49.79 25.22
N ALA A 647 1.41 48.70 25.43
CA ALA A 647 0.89 48.36 26.75
C ALA A 647 2.00 47.88 27.71
N PRO A 648 1.96 48.22 29.02
CA PRO A 648 2.95 47.77 29.99
C PRO A 648 2.88 46.25 30.21
N ASP A 649 4.04 45.62 30.38
CA ASP A 649 4.13 44.19 30.65
C ASP A 649 3.68 43.86 32.09
N VAL A 650 3.02 42.72 32.23
CA VAL A 650 2.47 42.22 33.50
C VAL A 650 3.19 40.92 33.84
N SER A 651 3.58 40.73 35.10
CA SER A 651 4.24 39.48 35.49
C SER A 651 3.30 38.28 35.31
N ALA A 652 3.85 37.10 35.00
CA ALA A 652 3.04 35.87 34.87
C ALA A 652 2.22 35.58 36.14
N HIS A 653 2.75 35.90 37.31
CA HIS A 653 2.07 35.74 38.59
C HIS A 653 0.83 36.63 38.69
N ASP A 654 0.97 37.92 38.34
CA ASP A 654 -0.14 38.87 38.37
C ASP A 654 -1.21 38.52 37.32
N GLU A 655 -0.79 38.06 36.13
CA GLU A 655 -1.70 37.60 35.09
C GLU A 655 -2.54 36.40 35.58
N VAL A 656 -1.90 35.40 36.20
CA VAL A 656 -2.60 34.26 36.85
C VAL A 656 -3.59 34.76 37.90
N HIS A 657 -3.20 35.70 38.76
CA HIS A 657 -4.07 36.25 39.80
C HIS A 657 -5.29 36.99 39.24
N ARG A 658 -5.20 37.55 38.02
CA ARG A 658 -6.33 38.20 37.34
C ARG A 658 -7.27 37.18 36.69
N VAL A 659 -6.74 36.18 36.00
CA VAL A 659 -7.57 35.29 35.15
C VAL A 659 -8.13 34.09 35.90
N VAL A 660 -7.36 33.45 36.79
CA VAL A 660 -7.75 32.17 37.41
C VAL A 660 -9.01 32.27 38.29
N PRO A 661 -9.14 33.26 39.19
CA PRO A 661 -10.36 33.38 40.02
C PRO A 661 -11.63 33.60 39.17
N LEU A 662 -11.50 34.37 38.10
CA LEU A 662 -12.60 34.64 37.18
C LEU A 662 -12.99 33.37 36.42
N ILE A 663 -12.02 32.65 35.84
CA ILE A 663 -12.28 31.40 35.10
C ILE A 663 -12.97 30.36 35.99
N LYS A 664 -12.50 30.17 37.24
CA LYS A 664 -13.14 29.24 38.19
C LYS A 664 -14.61 29.61 38.43
N THR A 665 -14.87 30.89 38.65
CA THR A 665 -16.22 31.38 38.94
C THR A 665 -17.12 31.28 37.70
N LEU A 666 -16.62 31.65 36.51
CA LEU A 666 -17.35 31.52 35.24
C LEU A 666 -17.69 30.08 34.93
N ARG A 667 -16.75 29.14 35.11
CA ARG A 667 -17.03 27.71 34.89
C ARG A 667 -18.14 27.20 35.81
N SER A 668 -18.18 27.67 37.06
CA SER A 668 -19.23 27.28 38.02
C SER A 668 -20.61 27.82 37.66
N GLN A 669 -20.70 29.05 37.12
CA GLN A 669 -21.97 29.71 36.80
C GLN A 669 -22.48 29.38 35.39
N HIS A 670 -21.57 29.16 34.44
CA HIS A 670 -21.86 28.93 33.03
C HIS A 670 -21.13 27.67 32.51
N PRO A 671 -21.53 26.47 32.97
CA PRO A 671 -20.83 25.23 32.63
C PRO A 671 -20.81 24.93 31.12
N ASP A 672 -21.81 25.40 30.37
CA ASP A 672 -21.97 25.13 28.94
C ASP A 672 -21.21 26.09 28.01
N VAL A 673 -20.78 27.25 28.52
CA VAL A 673 -20.07 28.26 27.72
C VAL A 673 -18.60 27.85 27.58
N LEU A 674 -18.04 28.06 26.39
CA LEU A 674 -16.62 27.85 26.15
C LEU A 674 -15.81 29.00 26.73
N ILE A 675 -14.75 28.68 27.45
CA ILE A 675 -13.85 29.68 28.04
C ILE A 675 -12.49 29.59 27.36
N SER A 676 -12.06 30.67 26.73
CA SER A 676 -10.73 30.86 26.16
C SER A 676 -9.89 31.72 27.09
N VAL A 677 -8.59 31.46 27.18
CA VAL A 677 -7.63 32.34 27.86
C VAL A 677 -6.72 33.00 26.80
N ASP A 678 -6.72 34.34 26.76
CA ASP A 678 -5.84 35.15 25.91
C ASP A 678 -4.51 35.36 26.63
N THR A 679 -3.54 34.49 26.34
CA THR A 679 -2.20 34.55 26.94
C THR A 679 -1.16 33.93 26.01
N PHE A 680 0.05 34.49 26.06
CA PHE A 680 1.22 33.99 25.35
C PHE A 680 2.24 33.33 26.29
N ARG A 681 1.89 33.13 27.58
CA ARG A 681 2.74 32.53 28.61
C ARG A 681 2.28 31.12 28.97
N ALA A 682 3.18 30.14 28.89
CA ALA A 682 2.85 28.73 29.10
C ALA A 682 2.32 28.45 30.52
N SER A 683 2.91 29.10 31.53
CA SER A 683 2.50 28.96 32.94
C SER A 683 1.08 29.48 33.20
N VAL A 684 0.70 30.58 32.55
CA VAL A 684 -0.66 31.15 32.65
C VAL A 684 -1.66 30.25 31.94
N ALA A 685 -1.33 29.78 30.73
CA ALA A 685 -2.17 28.85 29.97
C ALA A 685 -2.48 27.58 30.78
N ARG A 686 -1.47 26.98 31.41
CA ARG A 686 -1.65 25.81 32.29
C ARG A 686 -2.57 26.10 33.47
N ALA A 687 -2.28 27.16 34.22
CA ALA A 687 -3.08 27.53 35.39
C ALA A 687 -4.55 27.86 35.02
N ALA A 688 -4.77 28.49 33.86
CA ALA A 688 -6.09 28.81 33.36
C ALA A 688 -6.88 27.56 32.92
N VAL A 689 -6.25 26.60 32.24
CA VAL A 689 -6.90 25.35 31.85
C VAL A 689 -7.23 24.49 33.09
N GLU A 690 -6.30 24.40 34.05
CA GLU A 690 -6.56 23.74 35.34
C GLU A 690 -7.70 24.40 36.14
N ALA A 691 -7.90 25.71 35.95
CA ALA A 691 -9.02 26.47 36.52
C ALA A 691 -10.36 26.25 35.79
N GLY A 692 -10.36 25.64 34.60
CA GLY A 692 -11.54 25.33 33.82
C GLY A 692 -11.67 26.05 32.47
N ALA A 693 -10.59 26.67 31.97
CA ALA A 693 -10.54 27.15 30.59
C ALA A 693 -10.50 25.97 29.60
N ASP A 694 -11.16 26.14 28.46
CA ASP A 694 -11.31 25.16 27.40
C ASP A 694 -10.34 25.37 26.23
N ILE A 695 -9.90 26.60 25.98
CA ILE A 695 -9.12 27.00 24.80
C ILE A 695 -7.96 27.89 25.25
N VAL A 696 -6.78 27.71 24.65
CA VAL A 696 -5.66 28.65 24.77
C VAL A 696 -5.59 29.50 23.52
N ASN A 697 -5.69 30.82 23.69
CA ASN A 697 -5.57 31.81 22.62
C ASN A 697 -4.21 32.52 22.72
N ASP A 698 -3.27 32.11 21.85
CA ASP A 698 -1.93 32.68 21.83
C ASP A 698 -1.73 33.57 20.60
N VAL A 699 -1.71 34.87 20.87
CA VAL A 699 -1.43 35.91 19.86
C VAL A 699 -0.05 35.72 19.20
N SER A 700 0.93 35.17 19.92
CA SER A 700 2.28 34.94 19.40
C SER A 700 2.37 33.71 18.49
N GLY A 701 1.43 32.78 18.61
CA GLY A 701 1.44 31.49 17.92
C GLY A 701 2.62 30.61 18.33
N GLY A 702 2.99 30.63 19.62
CA GLY A 702 4.07 29.85 20.23
C GLY A 702 5.45 30.50 20.15
N MET A 703 5.51 31.79 19.78
CA MET A 703 6.78 32.49 19.55
C MET A 703 7.26 33.30 20.77
N ALA A 704 6.38 33.64 21.70
CA ALA A 704 6.74 34.44 22.87
C ALA A 704 7.28 33.59 24.05
N ASP A 705 6.88 32.32 24.14
CA ASP A 705 7.27 31.38 25.18
C ASP A 705 7.56 30.01 24.55
N GLU A 706 8.81 29.55 24.66
CA GLU A 706 9.27 28.29 24.08
C GLU A 706 8.50 27.07 24.64
N GLY A 707 8.00 27.16 25.89
CA GLY A 707 7.25 26.09 26.54
C GLY A 707 5.75 26.06 26.20
N MET A 708 5.25 27.01 25.40
CA MET A 708 3.81 27.13 25.11
C MET A 708 3.27 25.91 24.35
N LEU A 709 3.94 25.52 23.25
CA LEU A 709 3.45 24.46 22.38
C LEU A 709 3.43 23.09 23.08
N GLU A 710 4.49 22.78 23.83
CA GLU A 710 4.57 21.57 24.66
C GLU A 710 3.48 21.57 25.74
N THR A 711 3.30 22.70 26.43
CA THR A 711 2.26 22.83 27.46
C THR A 711 0.86 22.61 26.90
N VAL A 712 0.55 23.18 25.74
CA VAL A 712 -0.76 23.00 25.10
C VAL A 712 -0.95 21.56 24.58
N ALA A 713 0.12 20.93 24.09
CA ALA A 713 0.10 19.52 23.69
C ALA A 713 -0.23 18.61 24.89
N ASP A 714 0.41 18.85 26.04
CA ASP A 714 0.15 18.13 27.29
C ASP A 714 -1.28 18.31 27.79
N LEU A 715 -1.80 19.55 27.74
CA LEU A 715 -3.15 19.88 28.17
C LEU A 715 -4.22 19.28 27.23
N GLY A 716 -3.87 19.05 25.96
CA GLY A 716 -4.75 18.42 24.98
C GLY A 716 -6.00 19.25 24.62
N VAL A 717 -5.94 20.57 24.85
CA VAL A 717 -7.01 21.54 24.58
C VAL A 717 -6.86 22.20 23.20
N PRO A 718 -7.94 22.75 22.63
CA PRO A 718 -7.82 23.64 21.48
C PRO A 718 -6.88 24.83 21.69
N TYR A 719 -6.21 25.20 20.60
CA TYR A 719 -5.17 26.21 20.52
C TYR A 719 -5.46 27.14 19.35
N ILE A 720 -5.66 28.43 19.64
CA ILE A 720 -5.73 29.46 18.62
C ILE A 720 -4.31 29.95 18.37
N LEU A 721 -3.82 29.63 17.17
CA LEU A 721 -2.52 30.00 16.66
C LEU A 721 -2.70 31.25 15.79
N MET A 722 -2.35 32.41 16.35
CA MET A 722 -2.41 33.67 15.62
C MET A 722 -1.09 34.00 14.91
N HIS A 723 -1.19 34.78 13.84
CA HIS A 723 -0.05 35.46 13.22
C HIS A 723 0.25 36.82 13.85
N MET A 724 1.50 37.04 14.26
CA MET A 724 2.06 38.37 14.58
C MET A 724 3.59 38.38 14.37
N ARG A 725 4.20 39.56 14.23
CA ARG A 725 5.67 39.71 14.21
C ARG A 725 6.10 40.73 15.27
N GLY A 726 7.26 40.49 15.88
CA GLY A 726 7.77 41.32 16.97
C GLY A 726 6.92 41.20 18.24
N ASP A 727 6.75 42.32 18.93
CA ASP A 727 6.00 42.46 20.18
C ASP A 727 5.13 43.73 20.15
N SER A 728 4.49 44.07 21.27
CA SER A 728 3.62 45.25 21.37
C SER A 728 4.31 46.59 21.09
N SER A 729 5.63 46.68 21.20
CA SER A 729 6.44 47.87 20.93
C SER A 729 7.00 47.89 19.50
N THR A 730 7.26 46.73 18.88
CA THR A 730 7.93 46.62 17.58
C THR A 730 7.00 46.23 16.42
N MET A 731 5.83 45.63 16.67
CA MET A 731 4.97 45.09 15.60
C MET A 731 4.57 46.11 14.54
N THR A 732 4.43 47.40 14.89
CA THR A 732 4.00 48.44 13.95
C THR A 732 5.02 48.78 12.87
N SER A 733 6.30 48.45 13.07
CA SER A 733 7.35 48.66 12.06
C SER A 733 7.58 47.43 11.16
N LEU A 734 7.06 46.25 11.54
CA LEU A 734 7.30 44.97 10.86
C LEU A 734 6.21 44.60 9.83
N THR A 735 5.69 45.61 9.11
CA THR A 735 4.55 45.44 8.20
C THR A 735 4.92 45.05 6.76
N GLN A 736 6.21 44.87 6.46
CA GLN A 736 6.71 44.55 5.12
C GLN A 736 6.78 43.02 4.91
N TYR A 737 6.21 42.53 3.81
CA TYR A 737 6.20 41.11 3.44
C TYR A 737 6.70 40.95 2.01
N GLU A 738 7.77 40.18 1.80
CA GLU A 738 8.46 40.07 0.50
C GLU A 738 7.55 39.57 -0.63
N ALA A 739 6.72 38.56 -0.36
CA ALA A 739 5.77 37.98 -1.32
C ALA A 739 4.36 38.61 -1.25
N GLY A 740 4.22 39.76 -0.59
CA GLY A 740 2.93 40.35 -0.23
C GLY A 740 2.36 39.79 1.06
N VAL A 741 1.44 40.54 1.69
CA VAL A 741 0.93 40.24 3.04
C VAL A 741 0.19 38.89 3.10
N VAL A 742 -0.57 38.53 2.07
CA VAL A 742 -1.39 37.31 2.07
C VAL A 742 -0.49 36.07 2.07
N GLU A 743 0.43 35.97 1.11
CA GLU A 743 1.36 34.83 1.03
C GLU A 743 2.36 34.81 2.19
N GLY A 744 2.85 35.98 2.63
CA GLY A 744 3.76 36.07 3.77
C GLY A 744 3.12 35.59 5.09
N VAL A 745 1.88 36.03 5.38
CA VAL A 745 1.15 35.59 6.58
C VAL A 745 0.81 34.09 6.48
N LYS A 746 0.40 33.60 5.31
CA LYS A 746 0.15 32.15 5.10
C LYS A 746 1.41 31.34 5.39
N GLY A 747 2.55 31.68 4.78
CA GLY A 747 3.81 30.97 4.97
C GLY A 747 4.26 30.92 6.43
N GLU A 748 4.11 32.01 7.17
CA GLU A 748 4.47 32.05 8.60
C GLU A 748 3.50 31.27 9.49
N ILE A 749 2.19 31.27 9.19
CA ILE A 749 1.23 30.40 9.90
C ILE A 749 1.56 28.93 9.63
N GLN A 750 1.92 28.57 8.40
CA GLN A 750 2.30 27.20 8.05
C GLN A 750 3.52 26.72 8.83
N GLN A 751 4.55 27.57 8.98
CA GLN A 751 5.73 27.27 9.79
C GLN A 751 5.39 27.06 11.28
N ARG A 752 4.50 27.89 11.84
CA ARG A 752 4.04 27.76 13.23
C ARG A 752 3.20 26.50 13.42
N MET A 753 2.32 26.21 12.47
CA MET A 753 1.49 25.00 12.50
C MET A 753 2.37 23.74 12.44
N GLN A 754 3.43 23.75 11.64
CA GLN A 754 4.42 22.68 11.61
C GLN A 754 5.05 22.46 13.00
N LYS A 755 5.57 23.52 13.62
CA LYS A 755 6.16 23.44 14.98
C LYS A 755 5.15 22.95 16.03
N ALA A 756 3.91 23.43 15.97
CA ALA A 756 2.84 23.00 16.87
C ALA A 756 2.57 21.49 16.75
N MET A 757 2.50 20.98 15.51
CA MET A 757 2.28 19.57 15.25
C MET A 757 3.48 18.70 15.66
N GLU A 758 4.71 19.18 15.41
CA GLU A 758 5.95 18.54 15.87
C GLU A 758 6.04 18.47 17.40
N SER A 759 5.49 19.46 18.11
CA SER A 759 5.38 19.48 19.57
C SER A 759 4.26 18.57 20.12
N GLY A 760 3.48 17.92 19.25
CA GLY A 760 2.41 16.99 19.62
C GLY A 760 1.00 17.56 19.58
N ILE A 761 0.80 18.85 19.25
CA ILE A 761 -0.53 19.43 19.08
C ILE A 761 -1.19 18.82 17.83
N ARG A 762 -2.28 18.07 18.03
CA ARG A 762 -2.99 17.42 16.93
C ARG A 762 -3.83 18.44 16.14
N ARG A 763 -4.01 18.23 14.83
CA ARG A 763 -4.68 19.18 13.92
C ARG A 763 -6.09 19.56 14.39
N TRP A 764 -6.83 18.61 14.95
CA TRP A 764 -8.19 18.86 15.48
C TRP A 764 -8.24 19.84 16.66
N ASN A 765 -7.10 20.18 17.27
CA ASN A 765 -7.00 21.21 18.30
C ASN A 765 -6.55 22.56 17.74
N ILE A 766 -6.10 22.68 16.48
CA ILE A 766 -5.55 23.95 15.97
C ILE A 766 -6.65 24.77 15.30
N ILE A 767 -6.77 26.03 15.72
CA ILE A 767 -7.55 27.09 15.08
C ILE A 767 -6.55 28.16 14.65
N ILE A 768 -6.72 28.73 13.46
CA ILE A 768 -5.80 29.76 12.93
C ILE A 768 -6.42 31.15 13.00
N ASP A 769 -5.61 32.17 13.25
CA ASP A 769 -6.00 33.59 13.13
C ASP A 769 -4.95 34.35 12.32
N PRO A 770 -5.31 35.01 11.19
CA PRO A 770 -4.38 35.81 10.40
C PRO A 770 -3.88 37.08 11.11
N GLY A 771 -4.41 37.42 12.28
CA GLY A 771 -3.88 38.47 13.15
C GLY A 771 -4.12 39.87 12.63
N LEU A 772 -5.38 40.24 12.35
CA LEU A 772 -5.70 41.59 11.88
C LEU A 772 -5.26 42.66 12.90
N GLY A 773 -4.54 43.66 12.39
CA GLY A 773 -3.95 44.74 13.16
C GLY A 773 -2.62 44.42 13.83
N PHE A 774 -2.05 43.23 13.66
CA PHE A 774 -0.74 42.85 14.20
C PHE A 774 0.31 42.76 13.09
N ALA A 775 1.27 43.68 13.07
CA ALA A 775 2.29 43.74 12.00
C ALA A 775 1.72 43.79 10.57
N LYS A 776 0.60 44.50 10.39
CA LYS A 776 0.00 44.82 9.08
C LYS A 776 -0.39 46.30 9.03
N ASP A 777 -0.14 46.95 7.90
CA ASP A 777 -0.62 48.29 7.64
C ASP A 777 -2.11 48.28 7.23
N VAL A 778 -2.70 49.45 6.95
CA VAL A 778 -4.14 49.55 6.62
C VAL A 778 -4.48 48.72 5.39
N ASN A 779 -3.68 48.81 4.32
CA ASN A 779 -3.90 48.07 3.09
C ASN A 779 -3.75 46.56 3.31
N GLY A 780 -2.73 46.14 4.06
CA GLY A 780 -2.50 44.74 4.36
C GLY A 780 -3.64 44.10 5.15
N ASN A 781 -4.25 44.82 6.09
CA ASN A 781 -5.46 44.36 6.79
C ASN A 781 -6.64 44.15 5.83
N LEU A 782 -6.85 45.07 4.89
CA LEU A 782 -7.90 44.96 3.88
C LEU A 782 -7.62 43.81 2.89
N ASP A 783 -6.37 43.60 2.50
CA ASP A 783 -5.98 42.53 1.58
C ASP A 783 -6.17 41.15 2.20
N ILE A 784 -5.87 40.98 3.49
CA ILE A 784 -6.21 39.75 4.22
C ILE A 784 -7.73 39.57 4.25
N LEU A 785 -8.51 40.60 4.63
CA LEU A 785 -9.98 40.51 4.69
C LEU A 785 -10.60 40.11 3.34
N ARG A 786 -10.08 40.65 2.22
CA ARG A 786 -10.52 40.29 0.86
C ARG A 786 -10.20 38.85 0.48
N ASN A 787 -9.13 38.29 1.04
CA ASN A 787 -8.59 36.97 0.67
C ASN A 787 -8.69 35.96 1.82
N LEU A 788 -9.62 36.14 2.77
CA LEU A 788 -9.78 35.24 3.92
C LEU A 788 -10.03 33.77 3.52
N SER A 789 -10.68 33.54 2.38
CA SER A 789 -10.92 32.19 1.84
C SER A 789 -9.63 31.40 1.59
N GLN A 790 -8.49 32.08 1.43
CA GLN A 790 -7.19 31.45 1.25
C GLN A 790 -6.52 30.98 2.55
N PHE A 791 -6.98 31.51 3.70
CA PHE A 791 -6.44 31.13 5.00
C PHE A 791 -7.15 29.90 5.56
N GLY A 792 -8.37 29.59 5.16
CA GLY A 792 -9.11 28.42 5.67
C GLY A 792 -10.59 28.74 5.78
N GLY A 793 -11.26 28.18 6.78
CA GLY A 793 -12.66 28.48 7.02
C GLY A 793 -13.60 27.77 6.05
N ARG A 794 -14.78 28.38 5.84
CA ARG A 794 -15.92 27.80 5.08
C ARG A 794 -15.70 28.02 3.59
N CYS A 795 -14.60 27.51 3.05
CA CYS A 795 -14.30 27.67 1.62
C CYS A 795 -15.38 26.98 0.77
N THR A 796 -16.01 27.71 -0.14
CA THR A 796 -16.74 27.13 -1.25
C THR A 796 -15.73 26.45 -2.17
N SER A 797 -16.09 25.27 -2.66
CA SER A 797 -15.26 24.27 -3.35
C SER A 797 -14.54 24.70 -4.66
N SER A 798 -14.36 25.99 -4.92
CA SER A 798 -13.76 26.53 -6.16
C SER A 798 -12.26 26.81 -6.08
N ASP A 799 -11.69 27.02 -4.90
CA ASP A 799 -10.24 27.33 -4.73
C ASP A 799 -9.37 26.08 -4.59
N ALA A 800 -9.84 24.94 -5.13
CA ALA A 800 -8.95 23.84 -5.45
C ALA A 800 -8.06 24.29 -6.62
N SER A 801 -7.06 25.13 -6.33
CA SER A 801 -5.95 25.35 -7.24
C SER A 801 -5.48 23.98 -7.71
N LEU A 802 -5.37 23.85 -9.03
CA LEU A 802 -4.88 22.67 -9.74
C LEU A 802 -3.41 22.43 -9.38
N ASP A 803 -3.13 22.08 -8.13
CA ASP A 803 -1.83 21.58 -7.73
C ASP A 803 -1.72 20.13 -8.19
N THR A 804 -0.69 19.91 -8.98
CA THR A 804 -0.25 18.67 -9.60
C THR A 804 -0.44 17.46 -8.69
N MET A 805 -0.95 16.38 -9.30
CA MET A 805 -1.09 15.09 -8.65
C MET A 805 0.22 14.75 -7.92
N THR A 806 0.14 14.60 -6.60
CA THR A 806 1.27 14.08 -5.82
C THR A 806 1.06 12.57 -5.71
N PRO A 807 1.78 11.75 -6.49
CA PRO A 807 1.54 10.30 -6.52
C PRO A 807 2.05 9.60 -5.25
N THR A 808 2.87 10.27 -4.44
CA THR A 808 3.66 9.65 -3.38
C THR A 808 3.22 10.10 -1.99
N LEU A 809 3.06 9.13 -1.09
CA LEU A 809 2.80 9.33 0.33
C LEU A 809 4.05 9.84 1.04
N THR A 810 4.12 11.15 1.27
CA THR A 810 5.27 11.78 1.94
C THR A 810 5.21 11.61 3.47
N PRO A 811 6.37 11.47 4.14
CA PRO A 811 6.47 11.37 5.59
C PRO A 811 6.39 12.73 6.30
N SER A 812 5.78 13.75 5.69
CA SER A 812 5.69 15.13 6.22
C SER A 812 4.23 15.57 6.33
N PRO A 813 3.85 16.40 7.32
CA PRO A 813 2.47 16.84 7.49
C PRO A 813 1.98 17.73 6.33
N ASN A 814 0.67 17.74 6.09
CA ASN A 814 0.05 18.66 5.15
C ASN A 814 -0.08 20.05 5.79
N LEU A 815 0.70 21.01 5.33
CA LEU A 815 0.66 22.37 5.85
C LEU A 815 -0.33 23.28 5.12
N LYS A 816 -1.16 22.77 4.21
CA LYS A 816 -2.19 23.61 3.57
C LYS A 816 -3.18 24.10 4.62
N LEU A 817 -3.49 25.40 4.57
CA LEU A 817 -4.43 26.03 5.50
C LEU A 817 -5.89 25.84 5.08
N SER A 818 -6.12 25.37 3.85
CA SER A 818 -7.44 24.95 3.36
C SER A 818 -8.11 24.03 4.38
N HIS A 819 -9.36 24.34 4.76
CA HIS A 819 -10.19 23.61 5.73
C HIS A 819 -9.86 23.80 7.22
N MET A 820 -8.76 24.48 7.58
CA MET A 820 -8.49 24.82 8.98
C MET A 820 -9.60 25.72 9.55
N PRO A 821 -10.04 25.52 10.82
CA PRO A 821 -10.94 26.44 11.49
C PRO A 821 -10.34 27.84 11.57
N LEU A 822 -11.11 28.84 11.14
CA LEU A 822 -10.62 30.22 11.00
C LEU A 822 -11.27 31.14 12.02
N LEU A 823 -10.44 31.77 12.86
CA LEU A 823 -10.82 32.86 13.74
C LEU A 823 -10.38 34.20 13.14
N VAL A 824 -11.18 35.25 13.32
CA VAL A 824 -10.81 36.61 12.90
C VAL A 824 -11.06 37.62 14.02
N GLY A 825 -9.97 38.18 14.57
CA GLY A 825 -10.00 39.27 15.55
C GLY A 825 -9.88 40.67 14.93
N HIS A 826 -11.00 41.26 14.52
CA HIS A 826 -11.01 42.56 13.82
C HIS A 826 -11.62 43.72 14.64
N SER A 827 -12.31 43.41 15.75
CA SER A 827 -13.17 44.38 16.45
C SER A 827 -12.41 45.59 17.00
N ARG A 828 -12.97 46.78 16.76
CA ARG A 828 -12.46 48.09 17.22
C ARG A 828 -11.01 48.42 16.82
N LYS A 829 -10.42 47.69 15.87
CA LYS A 829 -9.02 47.88 15.44
C LYS A 829 -8.78 49.24 14.78
N ALA A 830 -7.55 49.75 14.87
CA ALA A 830 -7.19 51.10 14.42
C ALA A 830 -7.43 51.36 12.93
N PHE A 831 -7.27 50.35 12.06
CA PHE A 831 -7.51 50.51 10.62
C PHE A 831 -8.99 50.84 10.32
N ILE A 832 -9.94 50.32 11.12
CA ILE A 832 -11.36 50.65 10.99
C ILE A 832 -11.56 52.13 11.29
N GLY A 833 -11.04 52.61 12.42
CA GLY A 833 -11.15 54.01 12.82
C GLY A 833 -10.55 54.97 11.79
N LYS A 834 -9.38 54.63 11.22
CA LYS A 834 -8.74 55.41 10.16
C LYS A 834 -9.57 55.51 8.89
N LEU A 835 -10.30 54.44 8.51
CA LEU A 835 -11.11 54.40 7.29
C LEU A 835 -12.50 55.04 7.48
N THR A 836 -13.05 54.96 8.69
CA THR A 836 -14.39 55.53 8.99
C THR A 836 -14.32 56.91 9.62
N ASN A 837 -13.14 57.47 9.86
CA ASN A 837 -12.91 58.69 10.62
C ASN A 837 -13.54 58.64 12.03
N VAL A 838 -13.38 57.50 12.72
CA VAL A 838 -13.86 57.29 14.10
C VAL A 838 -12.67 56.99 15.00
N ASP A 839 -12.18 58.02 15.68
CA ASP A 839 -10.98 57.94 16.51
C ASP A 839 -11.19 57.09 17.77
N THR A 840 -12.32 57.24 18.45
CA THR A 840 -12.62 56.52 19.69
C THR A 840 -12.92 55.05 19.40
N ALA A 841 -12.18 54.13 20.01
CA ALA A 841 -12.33 52.69 19.75
C ALA A 841 -13.74 52.16 20.04
N LYS A 842 -14.40 52.63 21.11
CA LYS A 842 -15.74 52.17 21.51
C LYS A 842 -16.85 52.58 20.52
N ASP A 843 -16.63 53.64 19.75
CA ASP A 843 -17.61 54.17 18.79
C ASP A 843 -17.51 53.50 17.41
N ARG A 844 -16.55 52.59 17.21
CA ARG A 844 -16.30 51.88 15.93
C ARG A 844 -17.29 50.72 15.67
N VAL A 845 -18.49 50.77 16.25
CA VAL A 845 -19.47 49.67 16.21
C VAL A 845 -19.90 49.35 14.78
N ALA A 846 -20.30 50.35 13.99
CA ALA A 846 -20.75 50.14 12.61
C ALA A 846 -19.64 49.57 11.70
N GLY A 847 -18.41 50.10 11.81
CA GLY A 847 -17.26 49.58 11.07
C GLY A 847 -16.87 48.16 11.51
N THR A 848 -17.04 47.84 12.80
CA THR A 848 -16.88 46.48 13.32
C THR A 848 -17.95 45.55 12.73
N ALA A 849 -19.22 45.94 12.72
CA ALA A 849 -20.30 45.13 12.12
C ALA A 849 -20.05 44.84 10.63
N ALA A 850 -19.60 45.84 9.86
CA ALA A 850 -19.25 45.67 8.45
C ALA A 850 -18.09 44.68 8.25
N THR A 851 -17.04 44.78 9.09
CA THR A 851 -15.90 43.86 9.04
C THR A 851 -16.25 42.46 9.57
N THR A 852 -17.18 42.33 10.53
CA THR A 852 -17.74 41.03 10.96
C THR A 852 -18.43 40.34 9.80
N MET A 853 -19.32 41.04 9.08
CA MET A 853 -20.00 40.48 7.91
C MET A 853 -18.99 40.07 6.84
N ALA A 854 -17.99 40.90 6.55
CA ALA A 854 -16.94 40.56 5.59
C ALA A 854 -16.12 39.33 6.01
N ALA A 855 -15.74 39.22 7.28
CA ALA A 855 -15.00 38.08 7.80
C ALA A 855 -15.81 36.79 7.70
N LEU A 856 -17.07 36.84 8.11
CA LEU A 856 -18.00 35.72 8.03
C LEU A 856 -18.28 35.33 6.56
N ALA A 857 -18.51 36.29 5.67
CA ALA A 857 -18.67 36.02 4.24
C ALA A 857 -17.40 35.40 3.62
N GLY A 858 -16.22 35.84 4.07
CA GLY A 858 -14.92 35.30 3.69
C GLY A 858 -14.59 33.92 4.28
N GLY A 859 -15.50 33.34 5.07
CA GLY A 859 -15.41 31.96 5.56
C GLY A 859 -15.00 31.81 7.03
N ALA A 860 -14.87 32.88 7.81
CA ALA A 860 -14.55 32.78 9.24
C ALA A 860 -15.56 31.91 9.99
N ASP A 861 -15.05 31.03 10.86
CA ASP A 861 -15.84 30.20 11.76
C ASP A 861 -16.16 30.94 13.05
N ILE A 862 -15.16 31.67 13.57
CA ILE A 862 -15.22 32.41 14.82
C ILE A 862 -14.86 33.87 14.55
N VAL A 863 -15.65 34.80 15.07
CA VAL A 863 -15.30 36.23 15.10
C VAL A 863 -15.09 36.67 16.55
N ARG A 864 -13.97 37.36 16.79
CA ARG A 864 -13.59 37.84 18.12
C ARG A 864 -13.91 39.33 18.27
N VAL A 865 -14.85 39.67 19.17
CA VAL A 865 -15.54 40.97 19.19
C VAL A 865 -15.80 41.52 20.59
N HIS A 866 -15.94 42.86 20.68
CA HIS A 866 -16.34 43.56 21.91
C HIS A 866 -17.86 43.80 21.97
N ASP A 867 -18.48 44.11 20.82
CA ASP A 867 -19.88 44.50 20.68
C ASP A 867 -20.76 43.27 20.38
N ILE A 868 -21.09 42.52 21.43
CA ILE A 868 -21.60 41.13 21.30
C ILE A 868 -22.96 41.10 20.61
N LYS A 869 -23.92 41.89 21.12
CA LYS A 869 -25.28 41.91 20.60
C LYS A 869 -25.32 42.20 19.10
N GLU A 870 -24.61 43.24 18.67
CA GLU A 870 -24.52 43.65 17.27
C GLU A 870 -23.86 42.57 16.41
N SER A 871 -22.74 42.00 16.87
CA SER A 871 -22.03 40.94 16.13
C SER A 871 -22.82 39.64 16.06
N VAL A 872 -23.62 39.29 17.09
CA VAL A 872 -24.54 38.15 17.06
C VAL A 872 -25.63 38.35 16.01
N ASP A 873 -26.19 39.56 15.90
CA ASP A 873 -27.18 39.85 14.86
C ASP A 873 -26.57 39.81 13.45
N VAL A 874 -25.34 40.31 13.28
CA VAL A 874 -24.59 40.14 12.03
C VAL A 874 -24.32 38.66 11.73
N ALA A 875 -23.97 37.86 12.73
CA ALA A 875 -23.73 36.42 12.57
C ALA A 875 -25.00 35.66 12.15
N LYS A 876 -26.16 36.01 12.72
CA LYS A 876 -27.46 35.47 12.27
C LYS A 876 -27.75 35.84 10.82
N MET A 877 -27.50 37.08 10.43
CA MET A 877 -27.68 37.53 9.05
C MET A 877 -26.73 36.82 8.09
N ALA A 878 -25.45 36.71 8.45
CA ALA A 878 -24.46 35.99 7.64
C ALA A 878 -24.86 34.53 7.43
N ARG A 879 -25.32 33.84 8.49
CA ARG A 879 -25.84 32.48 8.38
C ARG A 879 -27.03 32.40 7.41
N ALA A 880 -27.99 33.32 7.52
CA ALA A 880 -29.17 33.35 6.64
C ALA A 880 -28.83 33.61 5.16
N ILE A 881 -27.76 34.36 4.90
CA ILE A 881 -27.30 34.69 3.55
C ILE A 881 -26.48 33.55 2.93
N TYR A 882 -25.53 32.98 3.69
CA TYR A 882 -24.46 32.16 3.15
C TYR A 882 -24.55 30.65 3.46
N ASP A 883 -25.30 30.21 4.47
CA ASP A 883 -25.33 28.81 4.92
C ASP A 883 -26.61 28.07 4.44
N LYS A 884 -26.99 28.22 3.15
CA LYS A 884 -28.19 27.60 2.55
C LYS A 884 -28.00 26.17 2.09
#